data_AF-A0AAC8Q8K1-F1
#
_entry.id   AF-A0AAC8Q8K1-F1
#
_cell.length_a   1.000
_cell.length_b   1.000
_cell.length_c   1.000
_cell.angle_alpha   90.00
_cell.angle_beta   90.00
_cell.angle_gamma   90.00
#
_symmetry.space_group_name_H-M   'P 1'
#
loop_
_entity.id
_entity.type
_entity.pdbx_description
1 polymer ?
#
loop_
_entity_poly.entity_id
_entity_poly.type
_entity_poly.pdbx_seq_one_letter_code
_entity_poly.pdbx_strand_id
1 'polypeptide(L)'
;MSEPFQHFKLYLFAAVSRVVAHAARMLGTEDALLARFPFLSGYREELEHLGLATLEAEDGAGAWPEAIATWEEDTPGHLPLRALREAAGLEHDALTLLLAVGLVEEDARFGLLFATLQGTPTLHRPNLGLLNAWWRPPEDRGEVRARLRGLERLGLVEIINPDAPRTEWALHVPGPLWDALRGEAHEHLAPGLRYHPLEQLQGEEPLILPEALRDTLARVPPLLQSGEAEALLVRGPRHNGRRTLLRTVARELGRGVLQVEGLGKAEDARWRMVGPLATLLHALPVVVLEPAPGETVELPPLEGSDAPLGVVLGRQGGVSGPGLERALTLHLPQPGPDERRRHWRSGLGPEECPALDTLTSRFRMTSGNIRRAARLARAHAALAGRKTVEPEDAQEASRALDRQTLDTLAVRLSPSGDWSQLAVGEETLRELRHLETRCRHREQLPARVSESLGRQLTPGVRALFQGTSGTGKTLAARLLAAALRMELYRVELSSVVNKYIGETEKNLGRLFSLAEELDVLLLFDEGDALFARRTGVGSSNDRYANLETNYLLQRIESYEGILLVTTNAPDAIDPAFQRRMDVVVDFRAPEPSERWVLWQLHLPAAHAVEAALLREVAARCNLSGGQIRNAVLHASLLALEDGATLGTEHLEAGVVREYRKAGAVCPLRRAGASSLRD
;
A
#
# COMPACT_ATOMS: atom_id res chain seq x y z
N MET A 1 -29.07 30.17 -1.43
CA MET A 1 -28.88 28.82 -0.85
C MET A 1 -28.48 27.91 -1.99
N SER A 2 -27.67 26.87 -1.76
CA SER A 2 -27.38 25.89 -2.81
C SER A 2 -28.63 25.07 -3.15
N GLU A 3 -28.75 24.62 -4.40
CA GLU A 3 -29.87 23.78 -4.85
C GLU A 3 -30.01 22.49 -4.03
N PRO A 4 -28.93 21.77 -3.67
CA PRO A 4 -29.02 20.62 -2.75
C PRO A 4 -29.64 20.95 -1.38
N PHE A 5 -29.31 22.11 -0.81
CA PHE A 5 -29.86 22.50 0.49
C PHE A 5 -31.35 22.89 0.39
N GLN A 6 -31.77 23.50 -0.73
CA GLN A 6 -33.18 23.75 -1.02
C GLN A 6 -33.95 22.43 -1.17
N HIS A 7 -33.37 21.46 -1.89
CA HIS A 7 -33.93 20.13 -2.05
C HIS A 7 -34.13 19.42 -0.72
N PHE A 8 -33.09 19.45 0.14
CA PHE A 8 -33.17 18.95 1.51
C PHE A 8 -34.30 19.63 2.30
N LYS A 9 -34.42 20.95 2.22
CA LYS A 9 -35.47 21.69 2.92
C LYS A 9 -36.88 21.28 2.50
N LEU A 10 -37.13 20.99 1.21
CA LEU A 10 -38.45 20.52 0.78
C LEU A 10 -38.85 19.21 1.47
N TYR A 11 -37.94 18.23 1.52
CA TYR A 11 -38.20 16.98 2.23
C TYR A 11 -38.24 17.15 3.76
N LEU A 12 -37.42 18.05 4.31
CA LEU A 12 -37.45 18.40 5.73
C LEU A 12 -38.81 18.96 6.11
N PHE A 13 -39.34 19.91 5.33
CA PHE A 13 -40.65 20.50 5.56
C PHE A 13 -41.78 19.49 5.40
N ALA A 14 -41.73 18.62 4.39
CA ALA A 14 -42.68 17.51 4.28
C ALA A 14 -42.68 16.63 5.55
N ALA A 15 -41.49 16.37 6.12
CA ALA A 15 -41.38 15.60 7.37
C ALA A 15 -41.92 16.38 8.58
N VAL A 16 -41.60 17.68 8.69
CA VAL A 16 -42.08 18.55 9.78
C VAL A 16 -43.60 18.68 9.74
N SER A 17 -44.20 18.98 8.60
CA SER A 17 -45.66 19.10 8.46
C SER A 17 -46.37 17.82 8.89
N ARG A 18 -45.82 16.64 8.54
CA ARG A 18 -46.35 15.35 8.98
C ARG A 18 -46.19 15.14 10.49
N VAL A 19 -45.03 15.43 11.06
CA VAL A 19 -44.82 15.36 12.53
C VAL A 19 -45.77 16.30 13.27
N VAL A 20 -45.92 17.54 12.81
CA VAL A 20 -46.81 18.56 13.42
C VAL A 20 -48.26 18.12 13.35
N ALA A 21 -48.76 17.67 12.20
CA ALA A 21 -50.15 17.22 12.03
C ALA A 21 -50.50 16.02 12.94
N HIS A 22 -49.58 15.06 13.09
CA HIS A 22 -49.78 13.93 14.00
C HIS A 22 -49.65 14.32 15.48
N ALA A 23 -48.69 15.18 15.83
CA ALA A 23 -48.52 15.67 17.18
C ALA A 23 -49.72 16.51 17.66
N ALA A 24 -50.27 17.35 16.78
CA ALA A 24 -51.46 18.16 17.05
C ALA A 24 -52.67 17.27 17.33
N ARG A 25 -52.86 16.19 16.55
CA ARG A 25 -53.92 15.20 16.81
C ARG A 25 -53.77 14.50 18.16
N MET A 26 -52.55 14.16 18.57
CA MET A 26 -52.29 13.54 19.87
C MET A 26 -52.52 14.50 21.05
N LEU A 27 -52.24 15.80 20.87
CA LEU A 27 -52.44 16.84 21.89
C LEU A 27 -53.81 17.54 21.81
N GLY A 28 -54.67 17.12 20.87
CA GLY A 28 -56.05 17.57 20.68
C GLY A 28 -56.22 18.76 19.74
N THR A 29 -55.29 19.71 19.72
CA THR A 29 -55.32 20.88 18.81
C THR A 29 -53.91 21.34 18.45
N GLU A 30 -53.77 22.04 17.33
CA GLU A 30 -52.51 22.68 16.95
C GLU A 30 -52.11 23.79 17.93
N ASP A 31 -53.07 24.59 18.44
CA ASP A 31 -52.80 25.61 19.46
C ASP A 31 -52.20 25.02 20.74
N ALA A 32 -52.68 23.84 21.18
CA ALA A 32 -52.13 23.14 22.33
C ALA A 32 -50.69 22.63 22.06
N LEU A 33 -50.42 22.18 20.83
CA LEU A 33 -49.08 21.79 20.38
C LEU A 33 -48.13 22.98 20.40
N LEU A 34 -48.50 24.12 19.80
CA LEU A 34 -47.68 25.34 19.74
C LEU A 34 -47.47 25.93 21.14
N ALA A 35 -48.48 25.90 22.02
CA ALA A 35 -48.33 26.33 23.40
C ALA A 35 -47.31 25.47 24.17
N ARG A 36 -47.25 24.16 23.88
CA ARG A 36 -46.31 23.24 24.53
C ARG A 36 -44.92 23.27 23.90
N PHE A 37 -44.84 23.49 22.59
CA PHE A 37 -43.61 23.51 21.80
C PHE A 37 -43.55 24.75 20.91
N PRO A 38 -43.25 25.94 21.47
CA PRO A 38 -43.33 27.22 20.76
C PRO A 38 -42.39 27.34 19.56
N PHE A 39 -41.36 26.48 19.49
CA PHE A 39 -40.40 26.51 18.40
C PHE A 39 -41.00 26.12 17.03
N LEU A 40 -42.09 25.37 17.03
CA LEU A 40 -42.75 24.92 15.81
C LEU A 40 -43.36 26.09 15.02
N SER A 41 -43.70 27.21 15.68
CA SER A 41 -44.15 28.44 15.02
C SER A 41 -43.11 28.95 14.00
N GLY A 42 -41.82 28.78 14.28
CA GLY A 42 -40.76 29.20 13.35
C GLY A 42 -40.77 28.40 12.04
N TYR A 43 -41.02 27.09 12.10
CA TYR A 43 -41.14 26.26 10.89
C TYR A 43 -42.40 26.59 10.09
N ARG A 44 -43.50 26.92 10.78
CA ARG A 44 -44.75 27.36 10.16
C ARG A 44 -44.59 28.71 9.45
N GLU A 45 -44.00 29.69 10.12
CA GLU A 45 -43.69 31.00 9.54
C GLU A 45 -42.80 30.85 8.31
N GLU A 46 -41.82 29.93 8.35
CA GLU A 46 -40.94 29.67 7.22
C GLU A 46 -41.68 29.00 6.04
N LEU A 47 -42.56 28.04 6.30
CA LEU A 47 -43.44 27.41 5.30
C LEU A 47 -44.36 28.42 4.61
N GLU A 48 -44.97 29.33 5.39
CA GLU A 48 -45.81 30.42 4.88
C GLU A 48 -44.99 31.39 4.04
N HIS A 49 -43.78 31.76 4.48
CA HIS A 49 -42.88 32.65 3.74
C HIS A 49 -42.44 32.05 2.40
N LEU A 50 -42.24 30.74 2.34
CA LEU A 50 -41.88 30.01 1.13
C LEU A 50 -43.09 29.71 0.22
N GLY A 51 -44.32 30.06 0.65
CA GLY A 51 -45.54 29.77 -0.11
C GLY A 51 -45.90 28.28 -0.17
N LEU A 52 -45.36 27.47 0.75
CA LEU A 52 -45.55 26.01 0.79
C LEU A 52 -46.68 25.58 1.75
N ALA A 53 -47.25 26.52 2.51
CA ALA A 53 -48.35 26.24 3.44
C ALA A 53 -49.58 25.59 2.78
N THR A 54 -49.80 25.80 1.48
CA THR A 54 -50.90 25.17 0.73
C THR A 54 -50.70 23.67 0.51
N LEU A 55 -49.49 23.14 0.75
CA LEU A 55 -49.18 21.73 0.64
C LEU A 55 -49.54 20.94 1.90
N GLU A 56 -49.92 21.62 3.00
CA GLU A 56 -50.32 20.96 4.23
C GLU A 56 -51.76 20.43 4.15
N ALA A 57 -51.93 19.15 4.45
CA ALA A 57 -53.24 18.52 4.66
C ALA A 57 -53.46 18.22 6.15
N GLU A 58 -54.70 17.92 6.57
CA GLU A 58 -55.01 17.58 7.98
C GLU A 58 -54.19 16.39 8.52
N ASP A 59 -53.76 15.49 7.65
CA ASP A 59 -52.90 14.36 8.01
C ASP A 59 -51.40 14.64 7.85
N GLY A 60 -51.04 15.81 7.30
CA GLY A 60 -49.68 16.23 6.99
C GLY A 60 -49.02 15.47 5.83
N ALA A 61 -49.75 14.59 5.13
CA ALA A 61 -49.24 13.88 3.95
C ALA A 61 -49.27 14.76 2.68
N GLY A 62 -50.23 15.67 2.58
CA GLY A 62 -50.21 16.79 1.63
C GLY A 62 -50.07 16.41 0.15
N ALA A 63 -49.87 17.41 -0.71
CA ALA A 63 -49.43 17.22 -2.10
C ALA A 63 -47.89 17.31 -2.21
N TRP A 64 -47.18 16.92 -1.14
CA TRP A 64 -45.72 17.03 -1.05
C TRP A 64 -44.98 16.22 -2.12
N PRO A 65 -45.32 14.94 -2.38
CA PRO A 65 -44.66 14.17 -3.42
C PRO A 65 -44.77 14.81 -4.81
N GLU A 66 -45.95 15.32 -5.18
CA GLU A 66 -46.18 15.98 -6.47
C GLU A 66 -45.42 17.31 -6.56
N ALA A 67 -45.43 18.10 -5.48
CA ALA A 67 -44.71 19.38 -5.43
C ALA A 67 -43.19 19.19 -5.52
N ILE A 68 -42.64 18.21 -4.79
CA ILE A 68 -41.21 17.87 -4.83
C ILE A 68 -40.84 17.36 -6.23
N ALA A 69 -41.63 16.46 -6.82
CA ALA A 69 -41.38 15.96 -8.17
C ALA A 69 -41.37 17.08 -9.22
N THR A 70 -42.33 18.01 -9.14
CA THR A 70 -42.38 19.18 -10.03
C THR A 70 -41.14 20.06 -9.87
N TRP A 71 -40.72 20.32 -8.63
CA TRP A 71 -39.50 21.09 -8.36
C TRP A 71 -38.23 20.40 -8.85
N GLU A 72 -38.16 19.07 -8.70
CA GLU A 72 -37.07 18.23 -9.19
C GLU A 72 -36.96 18.21 -10.72
N GLU A 73 -38.07 18.35 -11.45
CA GLU A 73 -38.10 18.42 -12.92
C GLU A 73 -37.58 19.76 -13.44
N ASP A 74 -37.89 20.86 -12.73
CA ASP A 74 -37.49 22.22 -13.10
C ASP A 74 -36.04 22.57 -12.70
N THR A 75 -35.40 21.74 -11.86
CA THR A 75 -34.06 22.00 -11.32
C THR A 75 -33.00 21.14 -12.01
N PRO A 76 -32.12 21.72 -12.84
CA PRO A 76 -31.07 20.96 -13.53
C PRO A 76 -29.92 20.63 -12.59
N GLY A 77 -29.29 19.46 -12.78
CA GLY A 77 -28.07 19.08 -12.07
C GLY A 77 -28.24 17.91 -11.10
N HIS A 78 -27.21 17.67 -10.28
CA HIS A 78 -27.23 16.59 -9.30
C HIS A 78 -27.98 17.00 -8.03
N LEU A 79 -29.09 16.33 -7.75
CA LEU A 79 -29.91 16.51 -6.57
C LEU A 79 -29.74 15.29 -5.64
N PRO A 80 -29.11 15.42 -4.45
CA PRO A 80 -28.70 14.27 -3.65
C PRO A 80 -29.83 13.32 -3.29
N LEU A 81 -30.96 13.85 -2.80
CA LEU A 81 -32.10 13.04 -2.37
C LEU A 81 -32.79 12.34 -3.54
N ARG A 82 -32.83 12.98 -4.72
CA ARG A 82 -33.42 12.42 -5.95
C ARG A 82 -32.54 11.31 -6.48
N ALA A 83 -31.24 11.55 -6.55
CA ALA A 83 -30.27 10.55 -6.97
C ALA A 83 -30.32 9.33 -6.04
N LEU A 84 -30.38 9.54 -4.72
CA LEU A 84 -30.55 8.45 -3.75
C LEU A 84 -31.88 7.72 -3.94
N ARG A 85 -32.97 8.46 -4.18
CA ARG A 85 -34.31 7.90 -4.45
C ARG A 85 -34.28 6.95 -5.65
N GLU A 86 -33.73 7.41 -6.77
CA GLU A 86 -33.65 6.66 -8.01
C GLU A 86 -32.69 5.47 -7.89
N ALA A 87 -31.49 5.68 -7.32
CA ALA A 87 -30.46 4.64 -7.18
C ALA A 87 -30.86 3.50 -6.22
N ALA A 88 -31.55 3.83 -5.14
CA ALA A 88 -31.98 2.85 -4.14
C ALA A 88 -33.41 2.35 -4.34
N GLY A 89 -34.14 2.85 -5.36
CA GLY A 89 -35.54 2.50 -5.61
C GLY A 89 -36.47 2.90 -4.46
N LEU A 90 -36.21 4.05 -3.83
CA LEU A 90 -37.02 4.56 -2.72
C LEU A 90 -38.20 5.38 -3.24
N GLU A 91 -39.25 5.46 -2.42
CA GLU A 91 -40.38 6.37 -2.64
C GLU A 91 -40.15 7.69 -1.91
N HIS A 92 -40.88 8.75 -2.30
CA HIS A 92 -40.87 10.03 -1.60
C HIS A 92 -41.13 9.85 -0.09
N ASP A 93 -42.12 9.02 0.25
CA ASP A 93 -42.48 8.74 1.65
C ASP A 93 -41.35 8.08 2.46
N ALA A 94 -40.49 7.27 1.82
CA ALA A 94 -39.34 6.68 2.49
C ALA A 94 -38.28 7.76 2.82
N LEU A 95 -38.08 8.73 1.94
CA LEU A 95 -37.18 9.87 2.22
C LEU A 95 -37.78 10.80 3.27
N THR A 96 -39.07 11.15 3.18
CA THR A 96 -39.73 11.96 4.22
C THR A 96 -39.64 11.28 5.60
N LEU A 97 -39.76 9.95 5.64
CA LEU A 97 -39.55 9.17 6.86
C LEU A 97 -38.10 9.20 7.36
N LEU A 98 -37.11 9.12 6.45
CA LEU A 98 -35.69 9.30 6.78
C LEU A 98 -35.43 10.69 7.41
N LEU A 99 -35.99 11.74 6.82
CA LEU A 99 -35.88 13.10 7.35
C LEU A 99 -36.54 13.23 8.72
N ALA A 100 -37.68 12.58 8.93
CA ALA A 100 -38.36 12.54 10.24
C ALA A 100 -37.48 11.90 11.34
N VAL A 101 -36.74 10.83 11.01
CA VAL A 101 -35.77 10.21 11.92
C VAL A 101 -34.65 11.18 12.28
N GLY A 102 -34.18 11.96 11.30
CA GLY A 102 -33.07 12.90 11.45
C GLY A 102 -33.43 14.30 11.94
N LEU A 103 -34.71 14.63 12.19
CA LEU A 103 -35.13 15.96 12.68
C LEU A 103 -34.36 16.43 13.93
N VAL A 104 -33.93 15.49 14.79
CA VAL A 104 -33.15 15.79 15.99
C VAL A 104 -31.72 16.24 15.66
N GLU A 105 -31.18 15.82 14.52
CA GLU A 105 -29.88 16.28 14.01
C GLU A 105 -29.96 17.72 13.48
N GLU A 106 -31.12 18.14 12.98
CA GLU A 106 -31.36 19.53 12.56
C GLU A 106 -31.64 20.46 13.75
N ASP A 107 -32.53 20.03 14.64
CA ASP A 107 -33.02 20.84 15.74
C ASP A 107 -33.33 19.96 16.95
N ALA A 108 -32.46 20.05 17.95
CA ALA A 108 -32.53 19.28 19.19
C ALA A 108 -33.87 19.43 19.92
N ARG A 109 -34.66 20.49 19.65
CA ARG A 109 -35.98 20.71 20.24
C ARG A 109 -36.99 19.65 19.81
N PHE A 110 -36.85 19.06 18.61
CA PHE A 110 -37.64 17.88 18.22
C PHE A 110 -37.42 16.69 19.16
N GLY A 111 -36.25 16.59 19.79
CA GLY A 111 -36.00 15.52 20.76
C GLY A 111 -36.86 15.62 22.02
N LEU A 112 -37.26 16.82 22.44
CA LEU A 112 -38.23 16.99 23.52
C LEU A 112 -39.65 16.63 23.07
N LEU A 113 -39.99 16.95 21.82
CA LEU A 113 -41.28 16.61 21.22
C LEU A 113 -41.45 15.08 21.14
N PHE A 114 -40.45 14.36 20.59
CA PHE A 114 -40.49 12.90 20.51
C PHE A 114 -40.56 12.25 21.89
N ALA A 115 -39.70 12.66 22.83
CA ALA A 115 -39.69 12.12 24.18
C ALA A 115 -41.05 12.26 24.89
N THR A 116 -41.73 13.39 24.66
CA THR A 116 -43.07 13.66 25.23
C THR A 116 -44.14 12.77 24.60
N LEU A 117 -44.18 12.69 23.26
CA LEU A 117 -45.25 12.02 22.53
C LEU A 117 -45.14 10.49 22.58
N GLN A 118 -43.93 9.96 22.70
CA GLN A 118 -43.70 8.51 22.85
C GLN A 118 -43.71 8.04 24.32
N GLY A 119 -43.92 8.96 25.26
CA GLY A 119 -44.04 8.64 26.70
C GLY A 119 -42.75 8.14 27.36
N THR A 120 -41.58 8.36 26.73
CA THR A 120 -40.28 7.90 27.22
C THR A 120 -39.34 9.10 27.38
N PRO A 121 -39.28 9.73 28.57
CA PRO A 121 -38.57 11.01 28.76
C PRO A 121 -37.06 10.97 28.49
N THR A 122 -36.42 9.81 28.67
CA THR A 122 -34.98 9.61 28.45
C THR A 122 -34.62 9.37 26.99
N LEU A 123 -35.62 9.14 26.13
CA LEU A 123 -35.41 8.81 24.73
C LEU A 123 -35.81 10.00 23.84
N HIS A 124 -34.79 10.74 23.39
CA HIS A 124 -34.98 11.94 22.56
C HIS A 124 -35.04 11.64 21.05
N ARG A 125 -34.86 10.39 20.65
CA ARG A 125 -34.97 9.98 19.25
C ARG A 125 -36.31 9.31 18.99
N PRO A 126 -36.87 9.45 17.78
CA PRO A 126 -38.12 8.79 17.44
C PRO A 126 -37.91 7.26 17.47
N ASN A 127 -38.84 6.56 18.10
CA ASN A 127 -38.84 5.11 18.08
C ASN A 127 -39.70 4.52 16.93
N LEU A 128 -39.45 3.26 16.61
CA LEU A 128 -40.18 2.54 15.55
C LEU A 128 -41.70 2.56 15.77
N GLY A 129 -42.17 2.47 17.01
CA GLY A 129 -43.59 2.47 17.36
C GLY A 129 -44.28 3.78 17.00
N LEU A 130 -43.65 4.90 17.33
CA LEU A 130 -44.13 6.25 17.03
C LEU A 130 -44.21 6.48 15.52
N LEU A 131 -43.11 6.21 14.80
CA LEU A 131 -43.07 6.38 13.35
C LEU A 131 -44.06 5.45 12.64
N ASN A 132 -44.20 4.21 13.12
CA ASN A 132 -45.20 3.28 12.58
C ASN A 132 -46.64 3.71 12.88
N ALA A 133 -46.89 4.50 13.92
CA ALA A 133 -48.21 5.06 14.17
C ALA A 133 -48.49 6.27 13.25
N TRP A 134 -47.48 7.09 12.97
CA TRP A 134 -47.63 8.33 12.21
C TRP A 134 -47.53 8.13 10.69
N TRP A 135 -46.66 7.25 10.20
CA TRP A 135 -46.48 7.03 8.76
C TRP A 135 -47.41 5.95 8.17
N ARG A 136 -48.28 5.35 8.97
CA ARG A 136 -49.11 4.23 8.54
C ARG A 136 -50.27 4.70 7.66
N PRO A 137 -50.41 4.17 6.42
CA PRO A 137 -51.59 4.42 5.62
C PRO A 137 -52.83 3.76 6.25
N PRO A 138 -54.04 4.27 5.95
CA PRO A 138 -55.29 3.66 6.43
C PRO A 138 -55.44 2.19 6.02
N GLU A 139 -54.87 1.81 4.88
CA GLU A 139 -55.17 0.55 4.19
C GLU A 139 -54.17 -0.60 4.47
N ASP A 140 -52.96 -0.33 5.00
CA ASP A 140 -51.93 -1.37 5.20
C ASP A 140 -51.25 -1.29 6.60
N ARG A 141 -51.00 -2.47 7.22
CA ARG A 141 -50.37 -2.61 8.54
C ARG A 141 -48.84 -2.80 8.50
N GLY A 142 -48.24 -3.08 7.34
CA GLY A 142 -46.84 -3.52 7.25
C GLY A 142 -45.83 -2.56 6.59
N GLU A 143 -46.32 -1.56 5.88
CA GLU A 143 -45.53 -0.80 4.90
C GLU A 143 -44.42 0.06 5.52
N VAL A 144 -44.69 0.76 6.63
CA VAL A 144 -43.68 1.60 7.32
C VAL A 144 -42.49 0.78 7.82
N ARG A 145 -42.74 -0.43 8.32
CA ARG A 145 -41.68 -1.36 8.74
C ARG A 145 -40.87 -1.88 7.55
N ALA A 146 -41.47 -2.01 6.38
CA ALA A 146 -40.75 -2.37 5.17
C ALA A 146 -39.84 -1.22 4.72
N ARG A 147 -40.36 0.02 4.69
CA ARG A 147 -39.58 1.24 4.39
C ARG A 147 -38.40 1.41 5.34
N LEU A 148 -38.62 1.34 6.66
CA LEU A 148 -37.54 1.46 7.65
C LEU A 148 -36.49 0.37 7.55
N ARG A 149 -36.89 -0.88 7.26
CA ARG A 149 -35.93 -1.96 6.97
C ARG A 149 -35.13 -1.71 5.70
N GLY A 150 -35.75 -1.11 4.68
CA GLY A 150 -35.06 -0.66 3.47
C GLY A 150 -33.99 0.39 3.77
N LEU A 151 -34.34 1.41 4.57
CA LEU A 151 -33.41 2.45 5.01
C LEU A 151 -32.29 1.88 5.89
N GLU A 152 -32.59 0.96 6.80
CA GLU A 152 -31.61 0.27 7.65
C GLU A 152 -30.63 -0.58 6.81
N ARG A 153 -31.14 -1.30 5.80
CA ARG A 153 -30.31 -2.10 4.89
C ARG A 153 -29.30 -1.23 4.12
N LEU A 154 -29.73 -0.04 3.72
CA LEU A 154 -28.89 0.97 3.08
C LEU A 154 -27.97 1.69 4.08
N GLY A 155 -28.06 1.42 5.39
CA GLY A 155 -27.30 2.16 6.41
C GLY A 155 -27.71 3.62 6.56
N LEU A 156 -28.86 4.03 6.00
CA LEU A 156 -29.43 5.36 6.15
C LEU A 156 -30.02 5.58 7.55
N VAL A 157 -30.39 4.50 8.22
CA VAL A 157 -30.91 4.51 9.59
C VAL A 157 -30.23 3.40 10.41
N GLU A 158 -29.84 3.72 11.64
CA GLU A 158 -29.29 2.78 12.62
C GLU A 158 -30.21 2.66 13.85
N ILE A 159 -30.21 1.47 14.45
CA ILE A 159 -30.93 1.18 15.70
C ILE A 159 -29.96 1.30 16.87
N ILE A 160 -30.26 2.18 17.82
CA ILE A 160 -29.37 2.46 18.96
C ILE A 160 -29.51 1.44 20.08
N ASN A 161 -30.73 0.92 20.29
CA ASN A 161 -31.08 0.01 21.39
C ASN A 161 -31.69 -1.30 20.84
N PRO A 162 -30.91 -2.13 20.14
CA PRO A 162 -31.42 -3.35 19.50
C PRO A 162 -32.00 -4.36 20.50
N ASP A 163 -31.56 -4.33 21.75
CA ASP A 163 -32.03 -5.23 22.83
C ASP A 163 -33.42 -4.87 23.37
N ALA A 164 -33.93 -3.67 23.06
CA ALA A 164 -35.27 -3.26 23.47
C ALA A 164 -36.36 -3.97 22.64
N PRO A 165 -37.63 -3.98 23.10
CA PRO A 165 -38.74 -4.40 22.25
C PRO A 165 -38.75 -3.64 20.92
N ARG A 166 -39.09 -4.31 19.82
CA ARG A 166 -39.00 -3.72 18.47
C ARG A 166 -39.69 -2.36 18.33
N THR A 167 -40.83 -2.16 18.99
CA THR A 167 -41.56 -0.88 18.96
C THR A 167 -40.84 0.25 19.69
N GLU A 168 -39.91 -0.06 20.59
CA GLU A 168 -39.10 0.88 21.35
C GLU A 168 -37.71 1.11 20.73
N TRP A 169 -37.41 0.46 19.60
CA TRP A 169 -36.19 0.70 18.85
C TRP A 169 -36.09 2.16 18.43
N ALA A 170 -35.12 2.84 18.99
CA ALA A 170 -34.75 4.21 18.70
C ALA A 170 -33.89 4.27 17.46
N LEU A 171 -34.26 5.19 16.57
CA LEU A 171 -33.67 5.30 15.24
C LEU A 171 -32.80 6.56 15.14
N HIS A 172 -31.72 6.46 14.39
CA HIS A 172 -30.78 7.55 14.16
C HIS A 172 -30.28 7.53 12.71
N VAL A 173 -30.08 8.72 12.13
CA VAL A 173 -29.39 8.87 10.85
C VAL A 173 -27.91 9.16 11.12
N PRO A 174 -26.98 8.33 10.63
CA PRO A 174 -25.55 8.57 10.85
C PRO A 174 -25.12 9.97 10.39
N GLY A 175 -24.31 10.66 11.19
CA GLY A 175 -23.87 12.05 10.93
C GLY A 175 -23.36 12.30 9.51
N PRO A 176 -22.43 11.50 8.96
CA PRO A 176 -21.89 11.73 7.61
C PRO A 176 -22.94 11.63 6.50
N LEU A 177 -23.98 10.83 6.71
CA LEU A 177 -25.11 10.75 5.78
C LEU A 177 -26.02 11.96 5.94
N TRP A 178 -26.27 12.43 7.17
CA TRP A 178 -27.05 13.64 7.41
C TRP A 178 -26.43 14.87 6.74
N ASP A 179 -25.12 15.06 6.90
CA ASP A 179 -24.38 16.14 6.25
C ASP A 179 -24.51 16.05 4.73
N ALA A 180 -24.34 14.84 4.16
CA ALA A 180 -24.47 14.62 2.72
C ALA A 180 -25.92 14.85 2.20
N LEU A 181 -26.95 14.50 2.99
CA LEU A 181 -28.36 14.78 2.65
C LEU A 181 -28.63 16.28 2.57
N ARG A 182 -27.98 17.09 3.43
CA ARG A 182 -28.02 18.55 3.40
C ARG A 182 -27.25 19.17 2.22
N GLY A 183 -26.52 18.35 1.48
CA GLY A 183 -25.59 18.79 0.43
C GLY A 183 -24.26 19.32 0.98
N GLU A 184 -23.94 19.02 2.23
CA GLU A 184 -22.64 19.33 2.84
C GLU A 184 -21.64 18.21 2.50
N ALA A 185 -20.40 18.60 2.19
CA ALA A 185 -19.39 17.67 1.71
C ALA A 185 -18.06 17.86 2.44
N HIS A 186 -17.80 17.00 3.42
CA HIS A 186 -16.56 17.00 4.19
C HIS A 186 -15.54 16.01 3.63
N GLU A 187 -14.25 16.36 3.66
CA GLU A 187 -13.18 15.47 3.18
C GLU A 187 -13.06 14.20 4.04
N HIS A 188 -13.27 14.31 5.34
CA HIS A 188 -13.18 13.19 6.29
C HIS A 188 -14.56 12.86 6.82
N LEU A 189 -15.19 11.84 6.25
CA LEU A 189 -16.57 11.46 6.57
C LEU A 189 -16.63 10.53 7.78
N ALA A 190 -15.88 9.45 7.75
CA ALA A 190 -15.79 8.47 8.83
C ALA A 190 -14.40 7.81 8.80
N PRO A 191 -13.98 7.08 9.84
CA PRO A 191 -12.75 6.30 9.78
C PRO A 191 -12.77 5.39 8.54
N GLY A 192 -11.76 5.54 7.67
CA GLY A 192 -11.65 4.79 6.42
C GLY A 192 -12.45 5.32 5.22
N LEU A 193 -13.30 6.33 5.40
CA LEU A 193 -14.08 6.97 4.33
C LEU A 193 -13.62 8.42 4.13
N ARG A 194 -13.10 8.73 2.94
CA ARG A 194 -12.66 10.08 2.57
C ARG A 194 -13.28 10.52 1.27
N TYR A 195 -13.75 11.76 1.20
CA TYR A 195 -14.31 12.33 -0.01
C TYR A 195 -13.35 13.33 -0.65
N HIS A 196 -13.15 13.21 -1.96
CA HIS A 196 -12.40 14.14 -2.77
C HIS A 196 -13.35 14.78 -3.80
N PRO A 197 -13.74 16.05 -3.62
CA PRO A 197 -14.67 16.71 -4.52
C PRO A 197 -14.09 16.92 -5.92
N LEU A 198 -14.95 16.98 -6.93
CA LEU A 198 -14.56 17.09 -8.34
C LEU A 198 -13.64 18.29 -8.58
N GLU A 199 -13.91 19.42 -7.94
CA GLU A 199 -13.12 20.66 -8.06
C GLU A 199 -11.67 20.46 -7.58
N GLN A 200 -11.48 19.65 -6.54
CA GLN A 200 -10.14 19.28 -6.06
C GLN A 200 -9.41 18.40 -7.08
N LEU A 201 -10.13 17.46 -7.71
CA LEU A 201 -9.56 16.55 -8.71
C LEU A 201 -9.15 17.27 -10.01
N GLN A 202 -9.86 18.35 -10.37
CA GLN A 202 -9.53 19.17 -11.54
C GLN A 202 -8.17 19.89 -11.40
N GLY A 203 -7.75 20.20 -10.17
CA GLY A 203 -6.46 20.82 -9.87
C GLY A 203 -5.28 19.84 -9.71
N GLU A 204 -5.50 18.53 -9.78
CA GLU A 204 -4.43 17.54 -9.62
C GLU A 204 -3.48 17.46 -10.83
N GLU A 205 -2.20 17.15 -10.56
CA GLU A 205 -1.19 16.95 -11.61
C GLU A 205 -1.64 15.89 -12.63
N PRO A 206 -1.35 16.08 -13.93
CA PRO A 206 -1.76 15.15 -14.96
C PRO A 206 -1.15 13.77 -14.76
N LEU A 207 -1.97 12.74 -14.98
CA LEU A 207 -1.54 11.35 -14.94
C LEU A 207 -0.55 11.10 -16.09
N ILE A 208 0.66 10.68 -15.74
CA ILE A 208 1.68 10.29 -16.70
C ILE A 208 1.59 8.78 -16.91
N LEU A 209 1.10 8.39 -18.08
CA LEU A 209 0.99 6.98 -18.50
C LEU A 209 1.83 6.72 -19.77
N PRO A 210 2.21 5.46 -20.00
CA PRO A 210 2.61 4.97 -21.32
C PRO A 210 1.52 5.23 -22.36
N GLU A 211 1.92 5.48 -23.61
CA GLU A 211 1.02 5.81 -24.71
C GLU A 211 -0.09 4.77 -24.92
N ALA A 212 0.27 3.48 -24.97
CA ALA A 212 -0.71 2.39 -25.12
C ALA A 212 -1.78 2.35 -24.01
N LEU A 213 -1.41 2.71 -22.77
CA LEU A 213 -2.35 2.73 -21.65
C LEU A 213 -3.22 3.99 -21.66
N ARG A 214 -2.72 5.10 -22.22
CA ARG A 214 -3.50 6.34 -22.42
C ARG A 214 -4.66 6.10 -23.38
N ASP A 215 -4.42 5.42 -24.50
CA ASP A 215 -5.46 5.10 -25.48
C ASP A 215 -6.51 4.16 -24.90
N THR A 216 -6.06 3.18 -24.10
CA THR A 216 -6.96 2.28 -23.38
C THR A 216 -7.80 3.04 -22.38
N LEU A 217 -7.20 3.92 -21.57
CA LEU A 217 -7.87 4.71 -20.54
C LEU A 217 -8.93 5.64 -21.14
N ALA A 218 -8.67 6.25 -22.30
CA ALA A 218 -9.63 7.13 -22.98
C ALA A 218 -10.95 6.42 -23.36
N ARG A 219 -10.93 5.09 -23.49
CA ARG A 219 -12.13 4.28 -23.82
C ARG A 219 -12.90 3.83 -22.58
N VAL A 220 -12.35 3.97 -21.37
CA VAL A 220 -12.98 3.44 -20.15
C VAL A 220 -14.18 4.26 -19.69
N PRO A 221 -14.13 5.61 -19.59
CA PRO A 221 -15.29 6.38 -19.13
C PRO A 221 -16.57 6.14 -19.93
N PRO A 222 -16.56 6.08 -21.28
CA PRO A 222 -17.76 5.74 -22.06
C PRO A 222 -18.34 4.34 -21.77
N LEU A 223 -17.48 3.34 -21.52
CA LEU A 223 -17.92 1.98 -21.17
C LEU A 223 -18.57 1.93 -19.78
N LEU A 224 -18.08 2.75 -18.85
CA LEU A 224 -18.67 2.89 -17.52
C LEU A 224 -19.99 3.67 -17.57
N GLN A 225 -20.08 4.73 -18.38
CA GLN A 225 -21.31 5.54 -18.54
C GLN A 225 -22.45 4.77 -19.22
N SER A 226 -22.13 3.93 -20.21
CA SER A 226 -23.12 3.08 -20.90
C SER A 226 -23.56 1.88 -20.05
N GLY A 227 -22.91 1.62 -18.92
CA GLY A 227 -23.13 0.42 -18.12
C GLY A 227 -22.66 -0.86 -18.81
N GLU A 228 -21.81 -0.78 -19.85
CA GLU A 228 -21.14 -1.95 -20.45
C GLU A 228 -20.16 -2.60 -19.47
N ALA A 229 -19.52 -1.76 -18.64
CA ALA A 229 -18.74 -2.15 -17.49
C ALA A 229 -19.27 -1.46 -16.23
N GLU A 230 -19.30 -2.19 -15.11
CA GLU A 230 -19.82 -1.67 -13.83
C GLU A 230 -18.70 -1.40 -12.83
N ALA A 231 -17.48 -1.87 -13.12
CA ALA A 231 -16.33 -1.65 -12.26
C ALA A 231 -15.02 -1.52 -13.05
N LEU A 232 -14.06 -0.81 -12.45
CA LEU A 232 -12.70 -0.65 -12.93
C LEU A 232 -11.70 -1.03 -11.84
N LEU A 233 -10.95 -2.11 -12.08
CA LEU A 233 -9.87 -2.58 -11.22
C LEU A 233 -8.54 -2.07 -11.75
N VAL A 234 -7.74 -1.45 -10.88
CA VAL A 234 -6.40 -0.97 -11.20
C VAL A 234 -5.39 -1.74 -10.36
N ARG A 235 -4.62 -2.60 -11.01
CA ARG A 235 -3.55 -3.42 -10.41
C ARG A 235 -2.19 -2.81 -10.67
N GLY A 236 -1.31 -2.81 -9.67
CA GLY A 236 0.07 -2.35 -9.84
C GLY A 236 0.82 -2.13 -8.53
N PRO A 237 2.08 -1.67 -8.59
CA PRO A 237 2.87 -1.36 -7.41
C PRO A 237 2.28 -0.20 -6.58
N ARG A 238 2.63 -0.13 -5.28
CA ARG A 238 2.23 1.02 -4.46
C ARG A 238 2.98 2.26 -4.91
N HIS A 239 2.39 3.40 -4.59
CA HIS A 239 2.90 4.71 -5.02
C HIS A 239 3.08 4.85 -6.54
N ASN A 240 2.43 4.02 -7.37
CA ASN A 240 2.62 4.05 -8.81
C ASN A 240 1.47 4.72 -9.60
N GLY A 241 0.65 5.54 -8.94
CA GLY A 241 -0.42 6.30 -9.62
C GLY A 241 -1.76 5.58 -9.79
N ARG A 242 -1.96 4.40 -9.17
CA ARG A 242 -3.24 3.64 -9.24
C ARG A 242 -4.45 4.47 -8.78
N ARG A 243 -4.33 5.16 -7.64
CA ARG A 243 -5.36 6.08 -7.10
C ARG A 243 -5.57 7.27 -8.03
N THR A 244 -4.48 7.86 -8.54
CA THR A 244 -4.53 8.97 -9.50
C THR A 244 -5.24 8.58 -10.81
N LEU A 245 -5.09 7.32 -11.26
CA LEU A 245 -5.80 6.81 -12.43
C LEU A 245 -7.31 6.81 -12.20
N LEU A 246 -7.78 6.24 -11.08
CA LEU A 246 -9.21 6.25 -10.75
C LEU A 246 -9.76 7.66 -10.51
N ARG A 247 -8.98 8.56 -9.92
CA ARG A 247 -9.33 9.99 -9.82
C ARG A 247 -9.47 10.65 -11.18
N THR A 248 -8.60 10.31 -12.13
CA THR A 248 -8.71 10.78 -13.52
C THR A 248 -9.99 10.26 -14.16
N VAL A 249 -10.31 8.98 -14.01
CA VAL A 249 -11.57 8.41 -14.51
C VAL A 249 -12.78 9.07 -13.87
N ALA A 250 -12.79 9.27 -12.55
CA ALA A 250 -13.86 9.98 -11.86
C ALA A 250 -14.06 11.39 -12.41
N ARG A 251 -12.96 12.12 -12.66
CA ARG A 251 -13.03 13.46 -13.27
C ARG A 251 -13.65 13.44 -14.67
N GLU A 252 -13.27 12.49 -15.52
CA GLU A 252 -13.87 12.34 -16.86
C GLU A 252 -15.35 11.92 -16.79
N LEU A 253 -15.75 11.23 -15.73
CA LEU A 253 -17.16 10.91 -15.43
C LEU A 253 -17.93 12.08 -14.81
N GLY A 254 -17.27 13.21 -14.52
CA GLY A 254 -17.89 14.36 -13.83
C GLY A 254 -18.20 14.10 -12.36
N ARG A 255 -17.53 13.13 -11.72
CA ARG A 255 -17.79 12.70 -10.34
C ARG A 255 -16.62 13.03 -9.42
N GLY A 256 -16.92 13.28 -8.13
CA GLY A 256 -15.92 13.24 -7.06
C GLY A 256 -15.42 11.81 -6.81
N VAL A 257 -14.59 11.60 -5.78
CA VAL A 257 -14.16 10.26 -5.36
C VAL A 257 -14.48 10.03 -3.90
N LEU A 258 -15.26 8.99 -3.60
CA LEU A 258 -15.43 8.46 -2.26
C LEU A 258 -14.41 7.34 -2.06
N GLN A 259 -13.30 7.66 -1.43
CA GLN A 259 -12.23 6.72 -1.16
C GLN A 259 -12.53 5.89 0.09
N VAL A 260 -12.42 4.58 -0.07
CA VAL A 260 -12.77 3.57 0.92
C VAL A 260 -11.50 2.76 1.23
N GLU A 261 -10.93 2.94 2.42
CA GLU A 261 -9.66 2.32 2.82
C GLU A 261 -9.72 1.84 4.28
N GLY A 262 -9.28 0.61 4.53
CA GLY A 262 -9.21 0.09 5.90
C GLY A 262 -10.57 -0.30 6.52
N LEU A 263 -11.63 -0.45 5.71
CA LEU A 263 -12.76 -1.27 6.12
C LEU A 263 -12.32 -2.74 6.08
N GLY A 264 -12.64 -3.46 7.15
CA GLY A 264 -12.16 -4.83 7.37
C GLY A 264 -12.87 -5.83 6.47
N LYS A 265 -13.47 -6.84 7.09
CA LYS A 265 -14.27 -7.85 6.38
C LYS A 265 -15.59 -7.26 5.86
N ALA A 266 -16.28 -8.00 5.01
CA ALA A 266 -17.55 -7.60 4.42
C ALA A 266 -18.65 -7.29 5.44
N GLU A 267 -18.55 -7.77 6.69
CA GLU A 267 -19.54 -7.52 7.74
C GLU A 267 -19.41 -6.16 8.43
N ASP A 268 -18.38 -5.36 8.11
CA ASP A 268 -18.21 -4.03 8.66
C ASP A 268 -19.43 -3.15 8.31
N ALA A 269 -20.17 -2.69 9.31
CA ALA A 269 -21.44 -1.98 9.12
C ALA A 269 -21.31 -0.73 8.24
N ARG A 270 -20.13 -0.10 8.23
CA ARG A 270 -19.83 1.09 7.42
C ARG A 270 -19.91 0.82 5.92
N TRP A 271 -19.79 -0.43 5.46
CA TRP A 271 -20.00 -0.79 4.05
C TRP A 271 -21.38 -0.39 3.54
N ARG A 272 -22.41 -0.47 4.39
CA ARG A 272 -23.79 -0.10 4.03
C ARG A 272 -23.89 1.37 3.63
N MET A 273 -23.13 2.24 4.29
CA MET A 273 -23.13 3.68 4.02
C MET A 273 -22.39 4.07 2.73
N VAL A 274 -21.51 3.21 2.19
CA VAL A 274 -20.65 3.56 1.05
C VAL A 274 -21.47 3.86 -0.20
N GLY A 275 -22.47 3.02 -0.51
CA GLY A 275 -23.32 3.21 -1.68
C GLY A 275 -24.12 4.51 -1.63
N PRO A 276 -24.90 4.76 -0.55
CA PRO A 276 -25.64 6.01 -0.41
C PRO A 276 -24.76 7.25 -0.33
N LEU A 277 -23.62 7.21 0.37
CA LEU A 277 -22.67 8.33 0.39
C LEU A 277 -22.13 8.64 -1.01
N ALA A 278 -21.80 7.61 -1.80
CA ALA A 278 -21.34 7.79 -3.17
C ALA A 278 -22.39 8.51 -4.02
N THR A 279 -23.65 8.11 -3.92
CA THR A 279 -24.75 8.74 -4.66
C THR A 279 -25.04 10.16 -4.17
N LEU A 280 -25.16 10.37 -2.85
CA LEU A 280 -25.45 11.68 -2.28
C LEU A 280 -24.36 12.72 -2.67
N LEU A 281 -23.09 12.32 -2.60
CA LEU A 281 -21.94 13.18 -2.91
C LEU A 281 -21.57 13.24 -4.40
N HIS A 282 -22.33 12.61 -5.29
CA HIS A 282 -22.01 12.49 -6.71
C HIS A 282 -20.58 11.97 -6.96
N ALA A 283 -20.22 10.88 -6.30
CA ALA A 283 -18.86 10.40 -6.19
C ALA A 283 -18.70 8.97 -6.74
N LEU A 284 -17.54 8.69 -7.34
CA LEU A 284 -17.09 7.35 -7.67
C LEU A 284 -16.58 6.66 -6.39
N PRO A 285 -17.17 5.55 -5.93
CA PRO A 285 -16.61 4.78 -4.83
C PRO A 285 -15.30 4.11 -5.29
N VAL A 286 -14.21 4.40 -4.59
CA VAL A 286 -12.87 3.85 -4.86
C VAL A 286 -12.37 3.07 -3.66
N VAL A 287 -12.43 1.75 -3.74
CA VAL A 287 -11.98 0.84 -2.70
C VAL A 287 -10.50 0.54 -2.85
N VAL A 288 -9.71 0.80 -1.82
CA VAL A 288 -8.27 0.56 -1.79
C VAL A 288 -7.97 -0.66 -0.93
N LEU A 289 -7.52 -1.74 -1.57
CA LEU A 289 -7.20 -3.00 -0.91
C LEU A 289 -5.76 -3.43 -1.23
N GLU A 290 -5.14 -4.06 -0.25
CA GLU A 290 -3.80 -4.63 -0.37
C GLU A 290 -3.80 -6.07 0.16
N PRO A 291 -4.59 -6.97 -0.47
CA PRO A 291 -4.62 -8.38 -0.10
C PRO A 291 -3.24 -9.01 -0.27
N ALA A 292 -2.91 -9.93 0.65
CA ALA A 292 -1.72 -10.74 0.53
C ALA A 292 -1.82 -11.69 -0.69
N PRO A 293 -0.70 -12.25 -1.16
CA PRO A 293 -0.72 -13.35 -2.12
C PRO A 293 -1.61 -14.50 -1.61
N GLY A 294 -2.45 -15.07 -2.50
CA GLY A 294 -3.40 -16.13 -2.13
C GLY A 294 -4.63 -15.66 -1.33
N GLU A 295 -4.65 -14.43 -0.83
CA GLU A 295 -5.80 -13.83 -0.16
C GLU A 295 -6.77 -13.25 -1.20
N THR A 296 -8.06 -13.49 -1.02
CA THR A 296 -9.12 -12.85 -1.81
C THR A 296 -10.07 -12.14 -0.86
N VAL A 297 -10.25 -10.83 -1.09
CA VAL A 297 -11.17 -10.02 -0.29
C VAL A 297 -12.52 -9.99 -1.01
N GLU A 298 -13.58 -10.39 -0.30
CA GLU A 298 -14.94 -10.29 -0.80
C GLU A 298 -15.50 -8.89 -0.48
N LEU A 299 -15.91 -8.17 -1.52
CA LEU A 299 -16.57 -6.87 -1.41
C LEU A 299 -18.08 -7.07 -1.35
N PRO A 300 -18.76 -6.51 -0.33
CA PRO A 300 -20.22 -6.53 -0.27
C PRO A 300 -20.82 -5.68 -1.41
N PRO A 301 -22.08 -5.91 -1.78
CA PRO A 301 -22.79 -5.04 -2.72
C PRO A 301 -22.89 -3.62 -2.15
N LEU A 302 -22.61 -2.62 -2.99
CA LEU A 302 -22.77 -1.20 -2.65
C LEU A 302 -24.19 -0.75 -2.99
N GLU A 303 -25.16 -1.23 -2.23
CA GLU A 303 -26.57 -0.90 -2.45
C GLU A 303 -26.82 0.63 -2.40
N GLY A 304 -27.69 1.13 -3.27
CA GLY A 304 -27.99 2.56 -3.35
C GLY A 304 -26.91 3.41 -4.01
N SER A 305 -25.90 2.80 -4.64
CA SER A 305 -24.94 3.49 -5.50
C SER A 305 -25.44 3.58 -6.95
N ASP A 306 -25.39 4.77 -7.55
CA ASP A 306 -25.61 5.01 -8.99
C ASP A 306 -24.30 5.02 -9.80
N ALA A 307 -23.17 4.85 -9.12
CA ALA A 307 -21.84 5.02 -9.67
C ALA A 307 -21.17 3.66 -9.92
N PRO A 308 -20.30 3.56 -10.94
CA PRO A 308 -19.47 2.38 -11.13
C PRO A 308 -18.47 2.23 -9.97
N LEU A 309 -17.95 1.02 -9.75
CA LEU A 309 -17.01 0.74 -8.66
C LEU A 309 -15.55 0.84 -9.13
N GLY A 310 -14.76 1.71 -8.51
CA GLY A 310 -13.30 1.70 -8.64
C GLY A 310 -12.65 0.82 -7.59
N VAL A 311 -11.68 -0.03 -7.98
CA VAL A 311 -10.90 -0.82 -7.02
C VAL A 311 -9.40 -0.68 -7.29
N VAL A 312 -8.63 -0.33 -6.27
CA VAL A 312 -7.16 -0.32 -6.29
C VAL A 312 -6.64 -1.58 -5.62
N LEU A 313 -5.80 -2.32 -6.35
CA LEU A 313 -5.18 -3.56 -5.88
C LEU A 313 -3.67 -3.55 -6.05
N GLY A 314 -2.98 -4.25 -5.15
CA GLY A 314 -1.58 -4.62 -5.28
C GLY A 314 -1.30 -5.45 -6.55
N ARG A 315 -0.04 -5.84 -6.74
CA ARG A 315 0.32 -6.80 -7.81
C ARG A 315 -0.23 -8.21 -7.54
N GLN A 316 -0.47 -8.52 -6.28
CA GLN A 316 -0.88 -9.83 -5.79
C GLN A 316 -2.22 -9.72 -5.07
N GLY A 317 -2.82 -10.89 -4.84
CA GLY A 317 -4.12 -11.04 -4.19
C GLY A 317 -5.31 -10.86 -5.13
N GLY A 318 -6.46 -11.27 -4.62
CA GLY A 318 -7.73 -11.29 -5.32
C GLY A 318 -8.75 -10.36 -4.69
N VAL A 319 -9.77 -10.05 -5.48
CA VAL A 319 -10.99 -9.41 -5.00
C VAL A 319 -12.16 -10.09 -5.71
N SER A 320 -13.25 -10.32 -4.99
CA SER A 320 -14.49 -10.89 -5.50
C SER A 320 -15.68 -10.13 -4.95
N GLY A 321 -16.85 -10.29 -5.57
CA GLY A 321 -18.08 -9.65 -5.10
C GLY A 321 -19.04 -9.39 -6.26
N PRO A 322 -20.34 -9.18 -5.96
CA PRO A 322 -21.36 -8.99 -6.99
C PRO A 322 -21.09 -7.76 -7.87
N GLY A 323 -20.57 -6.68 -7.30
CA GLY A 323 -20.24 -5.46 -8.05
C GLY A 323 -19.02 -5.57 -8.98
N LEU A 324 -18.43 -6.77 -9.13
CA LEU A 324 -17.23 -7.01 -9.93
C LEU A 324 -17.45 -7.99 -11.10
N GLU A 325 -18.67 -8.47 -11.32
CA GLU A 325 -18.97 -9.42 -12.40
C GLU A 325 -18.65 -8.85 -13.79
N ARG A 326 -18.83 -7.53 -13.96
CA ARG A 326 -18.57 -6.79 -15.21
C ARG A 326 -17.42 -5.80 -15.04
N ALA A 327 -16.36 -6.26 -14.38
CA ALA A 327 -15.16 -5.49 -14.09
C ALA A 327 -14.15 -5.46 -15.26
N LEU A 328 -13.72 -4.26 -15.63
CA LEU A 328 -12.52 -4.07 -16.46
C LEU A 328 -11.27 -4.04 -15.57
N THR A 329 -10.21 -4.75 -15.95
CA THR A 329 -8.95 -4.74 -15.19
C THR A 329 -7.84 -4.08 -16.00
N LEU A 330 -7.27 -3.01 -15.45
CA LEU A 330 -6.08 -2.35 -15.96
C LEU A 330 -4.87 -2.66 -15.09
N HIS A 331 -3.76 -3.00 -15.74
CA HIS A 331 -2.47 -3.19 -15.09
C HIS A 331 -1.61 -1.96 -15.33
N LEU A 332 -1.14 -1.34 -14.25
CA LEU A 332 -0.29 -0.18 -14.26
C LEU A 332 1.17 -0.61 -13.99
N PRO A 333 1.99 -0.80 -15.04
CA PRO A 333 3.37 -1.26 -14.90
C PRO A 333 4.24 -0.17 -14.25
N GLN A 334 5.46 -0.54 -13.85
CA GLN A 334 6.45 0.48 -13.46
C GLN A 334 6.71 1.47 -14.62
N PRO A 335 6.98 2.75 -14.30
CA PRO A 335 7.19 3.77 -15.31
C PRO A 335 8.43 3.46 -16.14
N GLY A 336 8.30 3.52 -17.47
CA GLY A 336 9.41 3.41 -18.40
C GLY A 336 10.31 4.67 -18.37
N PRO A 337 11.42 4.67 -19.12
CA PRO A 337 12.37 5.79 -19.10
C PRO A 337 11.74 7.15 -19.39
N ASP A 338 10.83 7.22 -20.36
CA ASP A 338 10.16 8.47 -20.73
C ASP A 338 9.18 8.94 -19.65
N GLU A 339 8.40 8.04 -19.05
CA GLU A 339 7.54 8.35 -17.91
C GLU A 339 8.37 8.84 -16.72
N ARG A 340 9.46 8.15 -16.38
CA ARG A 340 10.36 8.54 -15.28
C ARG A 340 10.96 9.92 -15.51
N ARG A 341 11.40 10.23 -16.74
CA ARG A 341 11.90 11.55 -17.11
C ARG A 341 10.87 12.63 -16.86
N ARG A 342 9.61 12.39 -17.24
CA ARG A 342 8.50 13.32 -17.00
C ARG A 342 8.20 13.48 -15.51
N HIS A 343 8.21 12.40 -14.73
CA HIS A 343 8.02 12.45 -13.28
C HIS A 343 9.14 13.22 -12.55
N TRP A 344 10.40 12.98 -12.91
CA TRP A 344 11.53 13.73 -12.38
C TRP A 344 11.40 15.22 -12.71
N ARG A 345 11.14 15.57 -13.97
CA ARG A 345 10.93 16.96 -14.39
C ARG A 345 9.79 17.62 -13.61
N SER A 346 8.65 16.93 -13.45
CA SER A 346 7.51 17.44 -12.68
C SER A 346 7.87 17.71 -11.21
N GLY A 347 8.64 16.82 -10.57
CA GLY A 347 8.99 16.95 -9.16
C GLY A 347 10.14 17.92 -8.88
N LEU A 348 11.07 18.08 -9.83
CA LEU A 348 12.21 19.01 -9.75
C LEU A 348 11.79 20.47 -9.98
N GLY A 349 10.65 20.68 -10.63
CA GLY A 349 10.14 22.01 -10.97
C GLY A 349 10.62 22.49 -12.35
N PRO A 350 10.38 23.78 -12.68
CA PRO A 350 10.61 24.31 -14.02
C PRO A 350 12.09 24.56 -14.35
N GLU A 351 12.99 24.57 -13.37
CA GLU A 351 14.42 24.82 -13.61
C GLU A 351 15.07 23.64 -14.34
N GLU A 352 15.98 23.96 -15.27
CA GLU A 352 16.76 22.92 -15.96
C GLU A 352 17.65 22.18 -14.97
N CYS A 353 17.54 20.85 -14.98
CA CYS A 353 18.40 19.96 -14.20
C CYS A 353 19.35 19.22 -15.15
N PRO A 354 20.66 19.58 -15.17
CA PRO A 354 21.64 18.88 -16.01
C PRO A 354 21.74 17.39 -15.71
N ALA A 355 21.43 16.98 -14.48
CA ALA A 355 21.48 15.59 -14.04
C ALA A 355 20.26 14.75 -14.46
N LEU A 356 19.24 15.32 -15.13
CA LEU A 356 17.95 14.65 -15.39
C LEU A 356 18.09 13.27 -16.06
N ASP A 357 18.96 13.14 -17.06
CA ASP A 357 19.15 11.87 -17.79
C ASP A 357 19.85 10.82 -16.90
N THR A 358 20.80 11.26 -16.07
CA THR A 358 21.43 10.41 -15.04
C THR A 358 20.42 9.97 -13.99
N LEU A 359 19.53 10.85 -13.53
CA LEU A 359 18.50 10.51 -12.54
C LEU A 359 17.47 9.51 -13.12
N THR A 360 17.06 9.74 -14.37
CA THR A 360 16.09 8.89 -15.09
C THR A 360 16.60 7.48 -15.31
N SER A 361 17.89 7.33 -15.64
CA SER A 361 18.52 6.03 -15.87
C SER A 361 18.87 5.31 -14.58
N ARG A 362 19.29 6.04 -13.53
CA ARG A 362 19.78 5.45 -12.27
C ARG A 362 18.67 5.00 -11.33
N PHE A 363 17.53 5.70 -11.27
CA PHE A 363 16.49 5.43 -10.27
C PHE A 363 15.23 4.85 -10.92
N ARG A 364 15.06 3.51 -10.88
CA ARG A 364 13.87 2.80 -11.40
C ARG A 364 12.78 2.65 -10.33
N MET A 365 12.40 3.76 -9.71
CA MET A 365 11.37 3.79 -8.65
C MET A 365 9.96 3.96 -9.23
N THR A 366 8.94 3.74 -8.41
CA THR A 366 7.55 4.06 -8.78
C THR A 366 7.33 5.56 -8.94
N SER A 367 6.31 5.94 -9.73
CA SER A 367 6.06 7.33 -10.10
C SER A 367 5.90 8.30 -8.90
N GLY A 368 5.25 7.85 -7.84
CA GLY A 368 5.10 8.60 -6.58
C GLY A 368 6.41 8.71 -5.81
N ASN A 369 7.22 7.65 -5.76
CA ASN A 369 8.53 7.69 -5.12
C ASN A 369 9.51 8.59 -5.90
N ILE A 370 9.46 8.60 -7.23
CA ILE A 370 10.22 9.57 -8.05
C ILE A 370 9.84 11.01 -7.69
N ARG A 371 8.54 11.33 -7.64
CA ARG A 371 8.08 12.68 -7.30
C ARG A 371 8.47 13.10 -5.87
N ARG A 372 8.38 12.18 -4.91
CA ARG A 372 8.83 12.42 -3.53
C ARG A 372 10.34 12.63 -3.46
N ALA A 373 11.12 11.75 -4.10
CA ALA A 373 12.58 11.86 -4.18
C ALA A 373 12.99 13.19 -4.83
N ALA A 374 12.35 13.59 -5.93
CA ALA A 374 12.63 14.86 -6.59
C ALA A 374 12.42 16.07 -5.68
N ARG A 375 11.31 16.13 -4.94
CA ARG A 375 11.06 17.23 -3.99
C ARG A 375 12.08 17.25 -2.86
N LEU A 376 12.44 16.09 -2.31
CA LEU A 376 13.46 15.98 -1.26
C LEU A 376 14.86 16.31 -1.78
N ALA A 377 15.20 15.90 -3.00
CA ALA A 377 16.49 16.20 -3.63
C ALA A 377 16.67 17.71 -3.83
N ARG A 378 15.61 18.44 -4.18
CA ARG A 378 15.63 19.91 -4.20
C ARG A 378 15.92 20.50 -2.83
N ALA A 379 15.31 19.94 -1.77
CA ALA A 379 15.57 20.39 -0.40
C ALA A 379 17.03 20.14 0.00
N HIS A 380 17.61 19.00 -0.36
CA HIS A 380 19.03 18.71 -0.13
C HIS A 380 19.96 19.65 -0.90
N ALA A 381 19.68 19.91 -2.18
CA ALA A 381 20.44 20.88 -2.98
C ALA A 381 20.39 22.28 -2.34
N ALA A 382 19.20 22.73 -1.92
CA ALA A 382 19.01 24.01 -1.26
C ALA A 382 19.76 24.10 0.08
N LEU A 383 19.75 23.03 0.89
CA LEU A 383 20.55 22.94 2.12
C LEU A 383 22.06 23.03 1.86
N ALA A 384 22.52 22.51 0.71
CA ALA A 384 23.89 22.65 0.25
C ALA A 384 24.19 24.02 -0.42
N GLY A 385 23.23 24.95 -0.43
CA GLY A 385 23.37 26.27 -1.07
C GLY A 385 23.32 26.24 -2.60
N ARG A 386 22.92 25.12 -3.20
CA ARG A 386 22.79 24.94 -4.66
C ARG A 386 21.33 25.09 -5.10
N LYS A 387 21.12 25.57 -6.33
CA LYS A 387 19.80 25.61 -6.97
C LYS A 387 19.51 24.34 -7.78
N THR A 388 20.55 23.80 -8.40
CA THR A 388 20.47 22.60 -9.25
C THR A 388 20.71 21.35 -8.43
N VAL A 389 19.85 20.34 -8.67
CA VAL A 389 19.95 19.02 -8.06
C VAL A 389 21.06 18.19 -8.72
N GLU A 390 21.89 17.58 -7.89
CA GLU A 390 22.93 16.63 -8.29
C GLU A 390 22.48 15.18 -8.01
N PRO A 391 23.09 14.17 -8.68
CA PRO A 391 22.76 12.76 -8.43
C PRO A 391 22.90 12.32 -6.96
N GLU A 392 23.79 12.95 -6.22
CA GLU A 392 24.04 12.70 -4.79
C GLU A 392 22.86 13.16 -3.93
N ASP A 393 22.23 14.29 -4.26
CA ASP A 393 21.03 14.77 -3.57
C ASP A 393 19.85 13.81 -3.77
N ALA A 394 19.70 13.28 -4.99
CA ALA A 394 18.69 12.29 -5.31
C ALA A 394 18.96 10.94 -4.62
N GLN A 395 20.23 10.55 -4.48
CA GLN A 395 20.60 9.37 -3.69
C GLN A 395 20.22 9.56 -2.22
N GLU A 396 20.52 10.72 -1.63
CA GLU A 396 20.17 11.00 -0.24
C GLU A 396 18.65 11.10 -0.03
N ALA A 397 17.94 11.72 -0.97
CA ALA A 397 16.48 11.74 -1.00
C ALA A 397 15.89 10.33 -1.08
N SER A 398 16.39 9.49 -1.99
CA SER A 398 15.96 8.09 -2.15
C SER A 398 16.20 7.30 -0.85
N ARG A 399 17.33 7.49 -0.19
CA ARG A 399 17.65 6.90 1.12
C ARG A 399 16.72 7.34 2.25
N ALA A 400 16.08 8.50 2.13
CA ALA A 400 15.12 9.03 3.09
C ALA A 400 13.68 8.52 2.83
N LEU A 401 13.39 7.94 1.66
CA LEU A 401 12.08 7.39 1.34
C LEU A 401 11.85 6.05 2.05
N ASP A 402 10.76 5.97 2.82
CA ASP A 402 10.17 4.76 3.41
C ASP A 402 11.15 3.83 4.17
N ARG A 403 12.26 4.42 4.66
CA ARG A 403 13.36 3.77 5.40
C ARG A 403 12.87 2.91 6.57
N GLN A 404 11.92 3.42 7.35
CA GLN A 404 11.43 2.73 8.53
C GLN A 404 10.76 1.38 8.22
N THR A 405 10.13 1.21 7.05
CA THR A 405 9.46 -0.05 6.75
C THR A 405 10.43 -1.12 6.28
N LEU A 406 11.35 -0.80 5.37
CA LEU A 406 12.37 -1.75 4.91
C LEU A 406 13.35 -2.12 6.03
N ASP A 407 13.76 -1.16 6.87
CA ASP A 407 14.67 -1.42 7.98
C ASP A 407 14.06 -2.35 9.06
N THR A 408 12.74 -2.49 9.11
CA THR A 408 12.08 -3.49 9.99
C THR A 408 12.15 -4.92 9.45
N LEU A 409 12.38 -5.08 8.13
CA LEU A 409 12.38 -6.38 7.44
C LEU A 409 13.78 -6.82 7.00
N ALA A 410 14.73 -5.88 6.87
CA ALA A 410 16.06 -6.14 6.35
C ALA A 410 17.11 -5.18 6.96
N VAL A 411 18.35 -5.64 7.04
CA VAL A 411 19.49 -4.86 7.53
C VAL A 411 20.21 -4.21 6.36
N ARG A 412 20.29 -2.88 6.35
CA ARG A 412 21.07 -2.16 5.34
C ARG A 412 22.56 -2.41 5.50
N LEU A 413 23.22 -2.73 4.39
CA LEU A 413 24.67 -2.82 4.30
C LEU A 413 25.22 -1.62 3.52
N SER A 414 26.23 -0.94 4.06
CA SER A 414 26.86 0.18 3.38
C SER A 414 27.56 -0.29 2.09
N PRO A 415 27.14 0.20 0.91
CA PRO A 415 27.84 -0.04 -0.34
C PRO A 415 29.09 0.84 -0.36
N SER A 416 30.27 0.23 -0.26
CA SER A 416 31.54 0.94 -0.18
C SER A 416 32.64 0.07 -0.79
N GLY A 417 33.56 0.71 -1.52
CA GLY A 417 34.73 0.06 -2.11
C GLY A 417 34.56 -0.21 -3.60
N ASP A 418 35.52 -0.95 -4.15
CA ASP A 418 35.56 -1.39 -5.53
C ASP A 418 36.12 -2.82 -5.64
N TRP A 419 36.08 -3.39 -6.85
CA TRP A 419 36.52 -4.76 -7.09
C TRP A 419 37.99 -5.06 -6.74
N SER A 420 38.86 -4.05 -6.59
CA SER A 420 40.26 -4.25 -6.15
C SER A 420 40.38 -4.75 -4.72
N GLN A 421 39.34 -4.57 -3.91
CA GLN A 421 39.27 -5.05 -2.53
C GLN A 421 38.90 -6.54 -2.45
N LEU A 422 38.58 -7.18 -3.58
CA LEU A 422 38.21 -8.59 -3.66
C LEU A 422 39.30 -9.37 -4.38
N ALA A 423 40.06 -10.17 -3.63
CA ALA A 423 41.03 -11.10 -4.20
C ALA A 423 40.36 -12.46 -4.47
N VAL A 424 39.95 -12.67 -5.71
CA VAL A 424 39.35 -13.92 -6.22
C VAL A 424 40.00 -14.30 -7.55
N GLY A 425 39.79 -15.55 -7.99
CA GLY A 425 40.29 -16.03 -9.27
C GLY A 425 39.72 -15.25 -10.45
N GLU A 426 40.47 -15.24 -11.56
CA GLU A 426 40.10 -14.49 -12.77
C GLU A 426 38.72 -14.88 -13.33
N GLU A 427 38.36 -16.15 -13.24
CA GLU A 427 37.05 -16.66 -13.67
C GLU A 427 35.91 -16.11 -12.80
N THR A 428 36.03 -16.20 -11.48
CA THR A 428 35.07 -15.62 -10.53
C THR A 428 34.92 -14.10 -10.76
N LEU A 429 36.04 -13.39 -10.97
CA LEU A 429 36.01 -11.95 -11.25
C LEU A 429 35.33 -11.64 -12.59
N ARG A 430 35.52 -12.48 -13.61
CA ARG A 430 34.87 -12.35 -14.92
C ARG A 430 33.36 -12.50 -14.79
N GLU A 431 32.88 -13.51 -14.06
CA GLU A 431 31.45 -13.70 -13.81
C GLU A 431 30.82 -12.54 -13.02
N LEU A 432 31.55 -11.99 -12.03
CA LEU A 432 31.09 -10.79 -11.30
C LEU A 432 30.97 -9.57 -12.23
N ARG A 433 31.89 -9.39 -13.18
CA ARG A 433 31.82 -8.32 -14.19
C ARG A 433 30.68 -8.54 -15.19
N HIS A 434 30.41 -9.80 -15.57
CA HIS A 434 29.24 -10.14 -16.39
C HIS A 434 27.94 -9.80 -15.66
N LEU A 435 27.84 -10.16 -14.38
CA LEU A 435 26.70 -9.81 -13.53
C LEU A 435 26.51 -8.29 -13.45
N GLU A 436 27.59 -7.53 -13.19
CA GLU A 436 27.54 -6.07 -13.19
C GLU A 436 26.97 -5.52 -14.51
N THR A 437 27.46 -6.03 -15.64
CA THR A 437 27.00 -5.64 -16.98
C THR A 437 25.51 -5.96 -17.18
N ARG A 438 25.08 -7.17 -16.80
CA ARG A 438 23.68 -7.61 -16.86
C ARG A 438 22.76 -6.74 -16.01
N CYS A 439 23.21 -6.31 -14.83
CA CYS A 439 22.50 -5.38 -13.95
C CYS A 439 22.36 -3.99 -14.59
N ARG A 440 23.45 -3.42 -15.14
CA ARG A 440 23.43 -2.08 -15.77
C ARG A 440 22.50 -2.02 -17.00
N HIS A 441 22.44 -3.09 -17.77
CA HIS A 441 21.64 -3.15 -19.00
C HIS A 441 20.30 -3.86 -18.84
N ARG A 442 19.84 -4.11 -17.60
CA ARG A 442 18.66 -4.94 -17.31
C ARG A 442 17.36 -4.46 -17.98
N GLU A 443 17.20 -3.14 -18.16
CA GLU A 443 16.02 -2.55 -18.83
C GLU A 443 16.15 -2.51 -20.35
N GLN A 444 17.38 -2.43 -20.89
CA GLN A 444 17.63 -2.32 -22.32
C GLN A 444 17.72 -3.70 -23.00
N LEU A 445 18.12 -4.73 -22.26
CA LEU A 445 18.35 -6.07 -22.80
C LEU A 445 17.13 -6.67 -23.52
N PRO A 446 15.88 -6.59 -22.98
CA PRO A 446 14.70 -7.12 -23.67
C PRO A 446 14.48 -6.53 -25.07
N ALA A 447 14.82 -5.26 -25.28
CA ALA A 447 14.68 -4.58 -26.58
C ALA A 447 15.82 -4.88 -27.56
N ARG A 448 16.93 -5.50 -27.09
CA ARG A 448 18.10 -5.83 -27.90
C ARG A 448 18.11 -7.27 -28.41
N VAL A 449 17.20 -8.10 -27.92
CA VAL A 449 17.03 -9.50 -28.33
C VAL A 449 15.82 -9.65 -29.26
N SER A 450 15.57 -10.86 -29.78
CA SER A 450 14.37 -11.14 -30.57
C SER A 450 13.10 -10.80 -29.78
N GLU A 451 12.06 -10.35 -30.47
CA GLU A 451 10.80 -9.96 -29.83
C GLU A 451 10.19 -11.09 -28.96
N SER A 452 10.29 -12.34 -29.42
CA SER A 452 9.82 -13.51 -28.67
C SER A 452 10.57 -13.70 -27.35
N LEU A 453 11.88 -13.51 -27.34
CA LEU A 453 12.72 -13.62 -26.14
C LEU A 453 12.55 -12.39 -25.25
N GLY A 454 12.47 -11.20 -25.85
CA GLY A 454 12.27 -9.94 -25.13
C GLY A 454 10.98 -9.93 -24.31
N ARG A 455 9.89 -10.52 -24.83
CA ARG A 455 8.62 -10.67 -24.08
C ARG A 455 8.71 -11.64 -22.89
N GLN A 456 9.66 -12.57 -22.89
CA GLN A 456 9.87 -13.52 -21.79
C GLN A 456 10.86 -13.01 -20.74
N LEU A 457 11.71 -12.05 -21.10
CA LEU A 457 12.70 -11.48 -20.20
C LEU A 457 12.05 -10.45 -19.28
N THR A 458 12.25 -10.62 -17.98
CA THR A 458 11.98 -9.57 -17.00
C THR A 458 13.22 -8.68 -16.84
N PRO A 459 13.05 -7.41 -16.43
CA PRO A 459 14.17 -6.55 -16.05
C PRO A 459 14.83 -6.98 -14.72
N GLY A 460 14.31 -8.03 -14.07
CA GLY A 460 14.92 -8.62 -12.89
C GLY A 460 16.27 -9.25 -13.19
N VAL A 461 17.14 -9.26 -12.17
CA VAL A 461 18.43 -9.96 -12.21
C VAL A 461 18.60 -10.77 -10.93
N ARG A 462 18.84 -12.06 -11.08
CA ARG A 462 18.96 -13.02 -9.99
C ARG A 462 20.32 -13.69 -10.08
N ALA A 463 21.12 -13.59 -9.03
CA ALA A 463 22.41 -14.24 -8.98
C ALA A 463 22.60 -15.09 -7.72
N LEU A 464 23.24 -16.24 -7.89
CA LEU A 464 23.62 -17.14 -6.80
C LEU A 464 25.13 -17.09 -6.59
N PHE A 465 25.55 -16.73 -5.39
CA PHE A 465 26.94 -16.77 -4.95
C PHE A 465 27.13 -18.00 -4.08
N GLN A 466 27.89 -18.98 -4.58
CA GLN A 466 28.09 -20.25 -3.88
C GLN A 466 29.57 -20.51 -3.59
N GLY A 467 29.86 -21.13 -2.45
CA GLY A 467 31.24 -21.41 -2.03
C GLY A 467 31.36 -21.54 -0.53
N THR A 468 32.53 -21.92 -0.02
CA THR A 468 32.74 -22.09 1.43
C THR A 468 32.62 -20.76 2.19
N SER A 469 32.43 -20.83 3.51
CA SER A 469 32.34 -19.62 4.34
C SER A 469 33.65 -18.82 4.35
N GLY A 470 33.55 -17.49 4.35
CA GLY A 470 34.71 -16.60 4.41
C GLY A 470 35.45 -16.37 3.08
N THR A 471 34.87 -16.76 1.94
CA THR A 471 35.45 -16.55 0.59
C THR A 471 35.08 -15.21 -0.06
N GLY A 472 34.34 -14.34 0.62
CA GLY A 472 34.04 -12.99 0.15
C GLY A 472 32.69 -12.79 -0.55
N LYS A 473 31.76 -13.74 -0.48
CA LYS A 473 30.41 -13.63 -1.09
C LYS A 473 29.66 -12.34 -0.70
N THR A 474 29.51 -12.08 0.60
CA THR A 474 28.84 -10.87 1.13
C THR A 474 29.62 -9.60 0.78
N LEU A 475 30.95 -9.67 0.70
CA LEU A 475 31.78 -8.54 0.25
C LEU A 475 31.51 -8.24 -1.23
N ALA A 476 31.50 -9.25 -2.10
CA ALA A 476 31.20 -9.10 -3.51
C ALA A 476 29.82 -8.47 -3.75
N ALA A 477 28.81 -8.83 -2.95
CA ALA A 477 27.50 -8.18 -2.98
C ALA A 477 27.58 -6.67 -2.67
N ARG A 478 28.35 -6.28 -1.63
CA ARG A 478 28.56 -4.86 -1.27
C ARG A 478 29.31 -4.10 -2.36
N LEU A 479 30.31 -4.72 -2.98
CA LEU A 479 31.09 -4.12 -4.07
C LEU A 479 30.24 -3.95 -5.34
N LEU A 480 29.40 -4.93 -5.67
CA LEU A 480 28.44 -4.82 -6.77
C LEU A 480 27.46 -3.66 -6.53
N ALA A 481 26.90 -3.56 -5.32
CA ALA A 481 26.01 -2.45 -4.97
C ALA A 481 26.72 -1.08 -5.06
N ALA A 482 27.99 -0.99 -4.64
CA ALA A 482 28.80 0.21 -4.80
C ALA A 482 29.06 0.56 -6.27
N ALA A 483 29.40 -0.43 -7.10
CA ALA A 483 29.60 -0.24 -8.54
C ALA A 483 28.33 0.24 -9.25
N LEU A 484 27.18 -0.33 -8.90
CA LEU A 484 25.86 0.06 -9.41
C LEU A 484 25.33 1.36 -8.78
N ARG A 485 25.98 1.83 -7.71
CA ARG A 485 25.55 2.95 -6.87
C ARG A 485 24.11 2.80 -6.34
N MET A 486 23.77 1.58 -5.93
CA MET A 486 22.49 1.19 -5.36
C MET A 486 22.65 0.86 -3.88
N GLU A 487 21.56 0.99 -3.11
CA GLU A 487 21.54 0.55 -1.71
C GLU A 487 21.41 -0.98 -1.63
N LEU A 488 22.08 -1.59 -0.64
CA LEU A 488 22.07 -3.02 -0.40
C LEU A 488 21.34 -3.35 0.91
N TYR A 489 20.35 -4.22 0.82
CA TYR A 489 19.58 -4.71 1.97
C TYR A 489 19.79 -6.20 2.14
N ARG A 490 20.37 -6.58 3.28
CA ARG A 490 20.54 -7.97 3.69
C ARG A 490 19.32 -8.44 4.45
N VAL A 491 18.73 -9.53 3.97
CA VAL A 491 17.54 -10.13 4.54
C VAL A 491 17.99 -11.34 5.35
N GLU A 492 17.79 -11.26 6.65
CA GLU A 492 18.04 -12.39 7.56
C GLU A 492 16.81 -13.27 7.58
N LEU A 493 16.85 -14.36 6.82
CA LEU A 493 15.70 -15.24 6.60
C LEU A 493 15.20 -15.87 7.92
N SER A 494 16.10 -16.13 8.86
CA SER A 494 15.78 -16.60 10.23
C SER A 494 14.91 -15.62 11.02
N SER A 495 14.92 -14.32 10.70
CA SER A 495 14.07 -13.31 11.33
C SER A 495 12.69 -13.19 10.68
N VAL A 496 12.58 -13.52 9.39
CA VAL A 496 11.35 -13.41 8.59
C VAL A 496 10.45 -14.64 8.75
N VAL A 497 11.03 -15.83 8.95
CA VAL A 497 10.30 -17.11 9.08
C VAL A 497 9.75 -17.36 10.49
N ASN A 498 10.24 -16.65 11.52
CA ASN A 498 10.13 -17.09 12.91
C ASN A 498 8.88 -16.65 13.70
N LYS A 499 7.87 -15.99 13.11
CA LYS A 499 6.75 -15.47 13.92
C LYS A 499 5.43 -16.21 13.75
N TYR A 500 4.86 -16.39 12.56
CA TYR A 500 3.63 -17.17 12.38
C TYR A 500 3.51 -17.68 10.93
N ILE A 501 3.05 -18.92 10.75
CA ILE A 501 2.77 -19.52 9.44
C ILE A 501 1.73 -18.63 8.72
N GLY A 502 2.05 -18.14 7.52
CA GLY A 502 1.22 -17.19 6.75
C GLY A 502 1.60 -15.70 6.88
N GLU A 503 2.17 -15.26 8.02
CA GLU A 503 2.73 -13.90 8.13
C GLU A 503 4.05 -13.78 7.36
N THR A 504 4.81 -14.87 7.24
CA THR A 504 6.07 -14.96 6.49
C THR A 504 5.88 -14.60 5.01
N GLU A 505 4.88 -15.16 4.33
CA GLU A 505 4.60 -14.89 2.91
C GLU A 505 4.18 -13.43 2.68
N LYS A 506 3.36 -12.89 3.59
CA LYS A 506 2.94 -11.48 3.56
C LYS A 506 4.13 -10.55 3.77
N ASN A 507 5.02 -10.86 4.71
CA ASN A 507 6.22 -10.08 4.99
C ASN A 507 7.22 -10.14 3.83
N LEU A 508 7.45 -11.33 3.25
CA LEU A 508 8.29 -11.50 2.05
C LEU A 508 7.69 -10.78 0.84
N GLY A 509 6.39 -10.92 0.61
CA GLY A 509 5.67 -10.20 -0.45
C GLY A 509 5.79 -8.69 -0.31
N ARG A 510 5.68 -8.17 0.93
CA ARG A 510 5.89 -6.77 1.26
C ARG A 510 7.34 -6.34 1.03
N LEU A 511 8.33 -7.14 1.45
CA LEU A 511 9.75 -6.88 1.24
C LEU A 511 10.10 -6.76 -0.25
N PHE A 512 9.70 -7.73 -1.08
CA PHE A 512 9.95 -7.68 -2.53
C PHE A 512 9.25 -6.48 -3.18
N SER A 513 8.01 -6.18 -2.77
CA SER A 513 7.27 -5.04 -3.32
C SER A 513 7.93 -3.71 -2.96
N LEU A 514 8.33 -3.52 -1.71
CA LEU A 514 9.06 -2.32 -1.27
C LEU A 514 10.41 -2.20 -1.98
N ALA A 515 11.12 -3.31 -2.19
CA ALA A 515 12.40 -3.30 -2.87
C ALA A 515 12.27 -2.95 -4.36
N GLU A 516 11.22 -3.42 -5.03
CA GLU A 516 10.85 -2.99 -6.40
C GLU A 516 10.46 -1.50 -6.43
N GLU A 517 9.71 -1.04 -5.43
CA GLU A 517 9.22 0.35 -5.37
C GLU A 517 10.32 1.39 -5.18
N LEU A 518 11.40 1.03 -4.48
CA LEU A 518 12.55 1.89 -4.19
C LEU A 518 13.79 1.59 -5.06
N ASP A 519 13.74 0.54 -5.88
CA ASP A 519 14.86 0.07 -6.71
C ASP A 519 16.14 -0.19 -5.89
N VAL A 520 16.05 -1.08 -4.91
CA VAL A 520 17.18 -1.48 -4.07
C VAL A 520 17.64 -2.90 -4.36
N LEU A 521 18.89 -3.20 -3.99
CA LEU A 521 19.50 -4.50 -4.19
C LEU A 521 19.24 -5.38 -2.95
N LEU A 522 18.61 -6.54 -3.14
CA LEU A 522 18.33 -7.49 -2.07
C LEU A 522 19.43 -8.55 -1.99
N LEU A 523 19.88 -8.85 -0.78
CA LEU A 523 20.82 -9.92 -0.47
C LEU A 523 20.16 -10.91 0.49
N PHE A 524 19.88 -12.11 0.02
CA PHE A 524 19.47 -13.23 0.86
C PHE A 524 20.73 -14.00 1.27
N ASP A 525 21.13 -13.82 2.52
CA ASP A 525 22.31 -14.51 3.06
C ASP A 525 21.88 -15.90 3.56
N GLU A 526 22.71 -16.92 3.34
CA GLU A 526 22.44 -18.30 3.79
C GLU A 526 21.15 -18.90 3.17
N GLY A 527 20.96 -18.70 1.87
CA GLY A 527 19.80 -19.18 1.12
C GLY A 527 19.61 -20.71 1.13
N ASP A 528 20.63 -21.49 1.50
CA ASP A 528 20.49 -22.93 1.73
C ASP A 528 19.45 -23.28 2.79
N ALA A 529 19.18 -22.39 3.75
CA ALA A 529 18.11 -22.60 4.72
C ALA A 529 16.70 -22.64 4.10
N LEU A 530 16.49 -21.98 2.95
CA LEU A 530 15.19 -21.91 2.27
C LEU A 530 15.08 -22.81 1.03
N PHE A 531 16.21 -23.08 0.39
CA PHE A 531 16.26 -23.76 -0.91
C PHE A 531 17.00 -25.10 -0.86
N ALA A 532 17.15 -25.68 0.35
CA ALA A 532 17.72 -27.01 0.53
C ALA A 532 16.93 -28.10 -0.23
N ARG A 533 17.64 -29.12 -0.72
CA ARG A 533 17.10 -30.31 -1.36
C ARG A 533 16.13 -30.99 -0.39
N ARG A 534 14.93 -31.26 -0.88
CA ARG A 534 13.84 -31.86 -0.12
C ARG A 534 14.26 -33.24 0.41
N THR A 535 14.35 -33.41 1.72
CA THR A 535 14.36 -34.75 2.34
C THR A 535 12.91 -35.24 2.51
N GLY A 536 12.68 -36.54 2.30
CA GLY A 536 11.35 -37.15 2.18
C GLY A 536 10.36 -36.82 3.31
N VAL A 537 9.08 -36.74 2.93
CA VAL A 537 7.92 -36.35 3.75
C VAL A 537 7.73 -37.27 4.97
N GLY A 538 7.64 -36.69 6.17
CA GLY A 538 7.24 -37.42 7.38
C GLY A 538 6.23 -36.68 8.27
N SER A 539 6.23 -35.34 8.29
CA SER A 539 5.38 -34.55 9.20
C SER A 539 4.49 -33.51 8.49
N SER A 540 3.42 -33.07 9.18
CA SER A 540 2.56 -31.97 8.73
C SER A 540 3.33 -30.65 8.56
N ASN A 541 4.35 -30.39 9.38
CA ASN A 541 5.21 -29.20 9.27
C ASN A 541 6.02 -29.18 7.96
N ASP A 542 6.48 -30.33 7.49
CA ASP A 542 7.24 -30.43 6.23
C ASP A 542 6.37 -30.05 5.02
N ARG A 543 5.06 -30.32 5.08
CA ARG A 543 4.12 -29.98 3.99
C ARG A 543 3.89 -28.47 3.88
N TYR A 544 3.91 -27.74 5.01
CA TYR A 544 3.78 -26.28 5.03
C TYR A 544 5.05 -25.56 4.60
N ALA A 545 6.23 -26.04 5.03
CA ALA A 545 7.51 -25.52 4.53
C ALA A 545 7.62 -25.64 2.99
N ASN A 546 7.11 -26.74 2.42
CA ASN A 546 7.08 -26.94 0.97
C ASN A 546 6.15 -25.96 0.20
N LEU A 547 5.09 -25.45 0.84
CA LEU A 547 4.18 -24.48 0.21
C LEU A 547 4.83 -23.09 0.14
N GLU A 548 5.47 -22.68 1.24
CA GLU A 548 6.18 -21.39 1.35
C GLU A 548 7.35 -21.30 0.35
N THR A 549 8.10 -22.39 0.13
CA THR A 549 9.19 -22.42 -0.86
C THR A 549 8.68 -22.22 -2.29
N ASN A 550 7.54 -22.80 -2.67
CA ASN A 550 6.99 -22.64 -4.02
C ASN A 550 6.54 -21.21 -4.30
N TYR A 551 5.87 -20.56 -3.34
CA TYR A 551 5.54 -19.14 -3.46
C TYR A 551 6.80 -18.28 -3.63
N LEU A 552 7.82 -18.52 -2.79
CA LEU A 552 9.07 -17.77 -2.87
C LEU A 552 9.77 -17.96 -4.22
N LEU A 553 9.79 -19.18 -4.76
CA LEU A 553 10.33 -19.46 -6.08
C LEU A 553 9.61 -18.69 -7.19
N GLN A 554 8.27 -18.64 -7.14
CA GLN A 554 7.47 -17.86 -8.10
C GLN A 554 7.70 -16.35 -7.92
N ARG A 555 7.84 -15.88 -6.67
CA ARG A 555 8.08 -14.47 -6.41
C ARG A 555 9.47 -14.02 -6.87
N ILE A 556 10.48 -14.88 -6.73
CA ILE A 556 11.83 -14.65 -7.27
C ILE A 556 11.81 -14.58 -8.80
N GLU A 557 11.05 -15.44 -9.47
CA GLU A 557 10.93 -15.40 -10.94
C GLU A 557 10.26 -14.13 -11.46
N SER A 558 9.23 -13.67 -10.76
CA SER A 558 8.49 -12.45 -11.12
C SER A 558 9.10 -11.17 -10.55
N TYR A 559 10.19 -11.25 -9.78
CA TYR A 559 10.85 -10.10 -9.18
C TYR A 559 11.54 -9.27 -10.25
N GLU A 560 11.21 -7.99 -10.31
CA GLU A 560 11.76 -7.07 -11.33
C GLU A 560 12.99 -6.30 -10.85
N GLY A 561 13.45 -6.52 -9.61
CA GLY A 561 14.65 -5.89 -9.03
C GLY A 561 15.91 -6.78 -9.15
N ILE A 562 16.97 -6.40 -8.43
CA ILE A 562 18.20 -7.20 -8.35
C ILE A 562 18.20 -8.00 -7.05
N LEU A 563 18.31 -9.32 -7.16
CA LEU A 563 18.37 -10.27 -6.06
C LEU A 563 19.69 -11.03 -6.10
N LEU A 564 20.43 -10.99 -5.01
CA LEU A 564 21.60 -11.82 -4.76
C LEU A 564 21.26 -12.83 -3.67
N VAL A 565 21.62 -14.08 -3.90
CA VAL A 565 21.47 -15.16 -2.92
C VAL A 565 22.85 -15.73 -2.64
N THR A 566 23.23 -15.85 -1.36
CA THR A 566 24.48 -16.53 -0.98
C THR A 566 24.18 -17.90 -0.42
N THR A 567 25.08 -18.86 -0.63
CA THR A 567 25.01 -20.15 0.04
C THR A 567 26.41 -20.64 0.41
N ASN A 568 26.50 -21.31 1.56
CA ASN A 568 27.71 -22.02 2.00
C ASN A 568 27.71 -23.50 1.60
N ALA A 569 26.55 -24.04 1.20
CA ALA A 569 26.33 -25.45 0.92
C ALA A 569 25.71 -25.61 -0.50
N PRO A 570 26.50 -25.43 -1.58
CA PRO A 570 26.00 -25.54 -2.95
C PRO A 570 25.32 -26.89 -3.22
N ASP A 571 25.86 -27.97 -2.67
CA ASP A 571 25.31 -29.32 -2.82
C ASP A 571 23.95 -29.49 -2.14
N ALA A 572 23.64 -28.67 -1.15
CA ALA A 572 22.35 -28.66 -0.49
C ALA A 572 21.28 -27.95 -1.32
N ILE A 573 21.63 -27.06 -2.26
CA ILE A 573 20.65 -26.30 -3.03
C ILE A 573 19.92 -27.19 -4.04
N ASP A 574 18.61 -26.98 -4.21
CA ASP A 574 17.79 -27.59 -5.24
C ASP A 574 18.26 -27.18 -6.66
N PRO A 575 18.60 -28.13 -7.55
CA PRO A 575 18.94 -27.83 -8.94
C PRO A 575 17.88 -27.01 -9.69
N ALA A 576 16.59 -27.15 -9.35
CA ALA A 576 15.52 -26.37 -9.95
C ALA A 576 15.62 -24.87 -9.61
N PHE A 577 16.12 -24.53 -8.41
CA PHE A 577 16.39 -23.15 -8.01
C PHE A 577 17.59 -22.58 -8.76
N GLN A 578 18.68 -23.33 -8.87
CA GLN A 578 19.88 -22.89 -9.58
C GLN A 578 19.57 -22.53 -11.04
N ARG A 579 18.72 -23.31 -11.72
CA ARG A 579 18.28 -23.05 -13.10
C ARG A 579 17.47 -21.75 -13.28
N ARG A 580 16.91 -21.20 -12.21
CA ARG A 580 16.14 -19.94 -12.23
C ARG A 580 17.02 -18.70 -12.00
N MET A 581 18.29 -18.90 -11.66
CA MET A 581 19.27 -17.83 -11.51
C MET A 581 19.82 -17.44 -12.88
N ASP A 582 19.96 -16.14 -13.12
CA ASP A 582 20.54 -15.62 -14.36
C ASP A 582 22.06 -15.79 -14.38
N VAL A 583 22.71 -15.71 -13.22
CA VAL A 583 24.15 -15.86 -13.05
C VAL A 583 24.46 -16.70 -11.81
N VAL A 584 25.37 -17.65 -11.92
CA VAL A 584 25.91 -18.43 -10.79
C VAL A 584 27.39 -18.15 -10.69
N VAL A 585 27.85 -17.70 -9.51
CA VAL A 585 29.24 -17.33 -9.26
C VAL A 585 29.84 -18.25 -8.20
N ASP A 586 30.89 -18.97 -8.60
CA ASP A 586 31.63 -19.89 -7.75
C ASP A 586 32.78 -19.18 -7.01
N PHE A 587 32.70 -19.21 -5.68
CA PHE A 587 33.71 -18.71 -4.76
C PHE A 587 34.49 -19.88 -4.16
N ARG A 588 35.61 -20.21 -4.81
CA ARG A 588 36.56 -21.22 -4.33
C ARG A 588 37.43 -20.70 -3.17
N ALA A 589 38.13 -21.61 -2.51
CA ALA A 589 39.19 -21.25 -1.58
C ALA A 589 40.31 -20.49 -2.32
N PRO A 590 40.89 -19.43 -1.71
CA PRO A 590 41.85 -18.59 -2.41
C PRO A 590 43.17 -19.33 -2.66
N GLU A 591 43.74 -19.18 -3.84
CA GLU A 591 45.07 -19.70 -4.21
C GLU A 591 46.21 -18.95 -3.49
N PRO A 592 47.45 -19.48 -3.44
CA PRO A 592 48.58 -18.80 -2.81
C PRO A 592 48.78 -17.33 -3.23
N SER A 593 48.64 -17.04 -4.53
CA SER A 593 48.75 -15.67 -5.07
C SER A 593 47.61 -14.77 -4.60
N GLU A 594 46.39 -15.29 -4.52
CA GLU A 594 45.20 -14.59 -4.03
C GLU A 594 45.32 -14.33 -2.51
N ARG A 595 45.79 -15.31 -1.73
CA ARG A 595 46.10 -15.14 -0.29
C ARG A 595 47.17 -14.09 -0.05
N TRP A 596 48.21 -14.04 -0.87
CA TRP A 596 49.24 -12.99 -0.80
C TRP A 596 48.65 -11.59 -0.94
N VAL A 597 47.68 -11.41 -1.85
CA VAL A 597 46.95 -10.13 -1.99
C VAL A 597 46.07 -9.87 -0.76
N LEU A 598 45.33 -10.88 -0.27
CA LEU A 598 44.49 -10.74 0.93
C LEU A 598 45.28 -10.30 2.16
N TRP A 599 46.47 -10.87 2.37
CA TRP A 599 47.34 -10.46 3.47
C TRP A 599 47.77 -9.00 3.35
N GLN A 600 48.19 -8.54 2.17
CA GLN A 600 48.55 -7.14 1.94
C GLN A 600 47.36 -6.18 2.12
N LEU A 601 46.15 -6.62 1.72
CA LEU A 601 44.93 -5.81 1.89
C LEU A 601 44.54 -5.64 3.35
N HIS A 602 44.79 -6.64 4.20
CA HIS A 602 44.37 -6.64 5.59
C HIS A 602 45.42 -6.12 6.57
N LEU A 603 46.70 -6.29 6.26
CA LEU A 603 47.79 -5.81 7.11
C LEU A 603 47.85 -4.26 7.14
N PRO A 604 48.15 -3.64 8.29
CA PRO A 604 48.39 -2.21 8.36
C PRO A 604 49.59 -1.80 7.50
N ALA A 605 49.52 -0.64 6.83
CA ALA A 605 50.61 -0.16 5.96
C ALA A 605 51.99 -0.06 6.65
N ALA A 606 52.02 0.15 7.97
CA ALA A 606 53.24 0.26 8.78
C ALA A 606 53.60 -1.03 9.54
N HIS A 607 53.17 -2.20 9.06
CA HIS A 607 53.53 -3.47 9.71
C HIS A 607 55.04 -3.77 9.60
N ALA A 608 55.57 -4.51 10.57
CA ALA A 608 56.96 -4.99 10.62
C ALA A 608 57.11 -6.48 10.24
N VAL A 609 56.04 -7.10 9.69
CA VAL A 609 56.08 -8.49 9.20
C VAL A 609 57.07 -8.64 8.04
N GLU A 610 57.96 -9.63 8.13
CA GLU A 610 58.91 -9.94 7.08
C GLU A 610 58.23 -10.47 5.81
N ALA A 611 58.65 -9.97 4.65
CA ALA A 611 58.10 -10.41 3.36
C ALA A 611 58.32 -11.91 3.09
N ALA A 612 59.40 -12.50 3.64
CA ALA A 612 59.67 -13.93 3.53
C ALA A 612 58.61 -14.77 4.27
N LEU A 613 58.31 -14.41 5.54
CA LEU A 613 57.24 -15.05 6.30
C LEU A 613 55.91 -14.88 5.57
N LEU A 614 55.60 -13.67 5.08
CA LEU A 614 54.32 -13.42 4.42
C LEU A 614 54.13 -14.30 3.18
N ARG A 615 55.20 -14.55 2.41
CA ARG A 615 55.17 -15.48 1.26
C ARG A 615 54.96 -16.92 1.72
N GLU A 616 55.62 -17.30 2.81
CA GLU A 616 55.48 -18.63 3.39
C GLU A 616 54.05 -18.88 3.89
N VAL A 617 53.48 -17.94 4.66
CA VAL A 617 52.09 -18.01 5.16
C VAL A 617 51.12 -18.05 4.00
N ALA A 618 51.28 -17.19 2.98
CA ALA A 618 50.44 -17.22 1.79
C ALA A 618 50.52 -18.56 1.05
N ALA A 619 51.71 -19.17 0.94
CA ALA A 619 51.89 -20.45 0.25
C ALA A 619 51.36 -21.66 1.04
N ARG A 620 51.66 -21.73 2.34
CA ARG A 620 51.45 -22.94 3.16
C ARG A 620 50.15 -22.92 3.97
N CYS A 621 49.66 -21.75 4.37
CA CYS A 621 48.47 -21.63 5.19
C CYS A 621 47.22 -21.50 4.31
N ASN A 622 46.49 -22.59 4.14
CA ASN A 622 45.22 -22.63 3.41
C ASN A 622 44.07 -22.02 4.25
N LEU A 623 44.10 -20.69 4.39
CA LEU A 623 43.08 -19.91 5.09
C LEU A 623 42.18 -19.17 4.09
N SER A 624 40.88 -19.08 4.41
CA SER A 624 39.94 -18.23 3.68
C SER A 624 40.17 -16.75 3.97
N GLY A 625 39.64 -15.85 3.15
CA GLY A 625 39.77 -14.40 3.38
C GLY A 625 39.23 -13.96 4.74
N GLY A 626 38.11 -14.57 5.19
CA GLY A 626 37.57 -14.34 6.53
C GLY A 626 38.52 -14.78 7.65
N GLN A 627 39.19 -15.92 7.49
CA GLN A 627 40.20 -16.39 8.45
C GLN A 627 41.46 -15.50 8.44
N ILE A 628 41.93 -15.09 7.26
CA ILE A 628 43.06 -14.15 7.13
C ILE A 628 42.74 -12.83 7.85
N ARG A 629 41.57 -12.25 7.61
CA ARG A 629 41.12 -11.04 8.31
C ARG A 629 41.12 -11.23 9.84
N ASN A 630 40.59 -12.35 10.33
CA ASN A 630 40.56 -12.64 11.77
C ASN A 630 41.97 -12.81 12.35
N ALA A 631 42.87 -13.47 11.63
CA ALA A 631 44.26 -13.63 12.02
C ALA A 631 44.96 -12.26 12.14
N VAL A 632 44.79 -11.37 11.15
CA VAL A 632 45.36 -10.01 11.20
C VAL A 632 44.74 -9.17 12.33
N LEU A 633 43.43 -9.29 12.57
CA LEU A 633 42.77 -8.59 13.68
C LEU A 633 43.35 -9.05 15.02
N HIS A 634 43.53 -10.37 15.21
CA HIS A 634 44.14 -10.87 16.43
C HIS A 634 45.60 -10.43 16.58
N ALA A 635 46.38 -10.50 15.50
CA ALA A 635 47.77 -10.04 15.48
C ALA A 635 47.89 -8.54 15.80
N SER A 636 46.98 -7.72 15.27
CA SER A 636 46.90 -6.29 15.59
C SER A 636 46.59 -6.05 17.07
N LEU A 637 45.70 -6.84 17.67
CA LEU A 637 45.38 -6.73 19.09
C LEU A 637 46.58 -7.07 19.98
N LEU A 638 47.32 -8.15 19.67
CA LEU A 638 48.53 -8.51 20.39
C LEU A 638 49.60 -7.40 20.29
N ALA A 639 49.80 -6.86 19.09
CA ALA A 639 50.72 -5.75 18.88
C ALA A 639 50.36 -4.51 19.71
N LEU A 640 49.05 -4.21 19.85
CA LEU A 640 48.57 -3.12 20.69
C LEU A 640 48.78 -3.40 22.18
N GLU A 641 48.59 -4.64 22.64
CA GLU A 641 48.87 -5.05 24.03
C GLU A 641 50.36 -4.90 24.37
N ASP A 642 51.23 -5.23 23.43
CA ASP A 642 52.69 -5.11 23.57
C ASP A 642 53.23 -3.69 23.31
N GLY A 643 52.36 -2.75 22.93
CA GLY A 643 52.75 -1.37 22.60
C GLY A 643 53.68 -1.27 21.38
N ALA A 644 53.63 -2.25 20.47
CA ALA A 644 54.54 -2.41 19.36
C ALA A 644 53.82 -2.37 17.99
N THR A 645 54.58 -2.25 16.91
CA THR A 645 54.06 -2.46 15.55
C THR A 645 53.78 -3.95 15.31
N LEU A 646 52.78 -4.28 14.48
CA LEU A 646 52.46 -5.66 14.11
C LEU A 646 53.66 -6.33 13.41
N GLY A 647 54.35 -7.22 14.13
CA GLY A 647 55.50 -7.98 13.63
C GLY A 647 55.18 -9.46 13.34
N THR A 648 56.21 -10.18 12.93
CA THR A 648 56.20 -11.62 12.59
C THR A 648 55.57 -12.48 13.70
N GLU A 649 55.97 -12.29 14.96
CA GLU A 649 55.47 -13.10 16.09
C GLU A 649 53.96 -12.95 16.32
N HIS A 650 53.44 -11.71 16.23
CA HIS A 650 52.01 -11.44 16.37
C HIS A 650 51.21 -12.09 15.23
N LEU A 651 51.73 -12.02 13.99
CA LEU A 651 51.08 -12.63 12.83
C LEU A 651 51.01 -14.15 12.96
N GLU A 652 52.12 -14.80 13.34
CA GLU A 652 52.16 -16.24 13.56
C GLU A 652 51.15 -16.68 14.64
N ALA A 653 51.07 -15.95 15.75
CA ALA A 653 50.08 -16.20 16.81
C ALA A 653 48.64 -16.09 16.27
N GLY A 654 48.37 -15.07 15.44
CA GLY A 654 47.11 -14.91 14.70
C GLY A 654 46.76 -16.12 13.84
N VAL A 655 47.70 -16.57 13.02
CA VAL A 655 47.53 -17.73 12.12
C VAL A 655 47.31 -19.02 12.91
N VAL A 656 48.12 -19.26 13.95
CA VAL A 656 48.00 -20.46 14.82
C VAL A 656 46.64 -20.51 15.51
N ARG A 657 46.11 -19.36 15.96
CA ARG A 657 44.78 -19.28 16.56
C ARG A 657 43.68 -19.70 15.58
N GLU A 658 43.72 -19.25 14.33
CA GLU A 658 42.70 -19.62 13.34
C GLU A 658 42.73 -21.11 13.00
N TYR A 659 43.93 -21.70 12.90
CA TYR A 659 44.07 -23.16 12.74
C TYR A 659 43.52 -23.92 13.95
N ARG A 660 43.83 -23.47 15.18
CA ARG A 660 43.28 -24.07 16.41
C ARG A 660 41.76 -23.99 16.45
N LYS A 661 41.17 -22.85 16.06
CA LYS A 661 39.71 -22.65 15.99
C LYS A 661 39.05 -23.57 14.98
N ALA A 662 39.72 -23.83 13.86
CA ALA A 662 39.27 -24.78 12.84
C ALA A 662 39.54 -26.26 13.19
N GLY A 663 40.16 -26.55 14.34
CA GLY A 663 40.54 -27.91 14.72
C GLY A 663 41.68 -28.52 13.89
N ALA A 664 42.46 -27.69 13.18
CA ALA A 664 43.52 -28.11 12.27
C ALA A 664 44.92 -27.78 12.81
N VAL A 665 45.93 -28.50 12.32
CA VAL A 665 47.34 -28.27 12.69
C VAL A 665 47.93 -27.16 11.80
N CYS A 666 48.52 -26.14 12.42
CA CYS A 666 49.17 -25.05 11.70
C CYS A 666 50.42 -25.58 10.94
N PRO A 667 50.56 -25.30 9.64
CA PRO A 667 51.66 -25.81 8.82
C PRO A 667 52.97 -25.03 8.99
N LEU A 668 52.97 -23.90 9.71
CA LEU A 668 54.17 -23.11 9.99
C LEU A 668 55.09 -23.87 10.95
N ARG A 669 56.39 -23.96 10.64
CA ARG A 669 57.38 -24.57 11.53
C ARG A 669 57.98 -23.46 12.39
N ARG A 670 57.90 -23.60 13.73
CA ARG A 670 58.68 -22.75 14.64
C ARG A 670 60.17 -22.95 14.35
N ALA A 671 60.85 -21.88 13.94
CA ALA A 671 62.30 -21.81 14.05
C ALA A 671 62.66 -21.65 15.54
N GLY A 672 62.62 -22.74 16.32
CA GLY A 672 62.91 -22.69 17.75
C GLY A 672 62.38 -23.83 18.61
N ALA A 673 61.77 -24.87 18.05
CA ALA A 673 61.55 -26.11 18.81
C ALA A 673 62.84 -26.93 18.76
N SER A 674 63.70 -26.77 19.77
CA SER A 674 64.79 -27.72 20.01
C SER A 674 64.19 -29.13 20.15
N SER A 675 64.79 -30.06 19.42
CA SER A 675 64.54 -31.48 19.47
C SER A 675 64.62 -31.98 20.92
N LEU A 676 63.48 -32.32 21.53
CA LEU A 676 63.42 -33.26 22.65
C LEU A 676 63.61 -34.68 22.11
N ARG A 677 64.87 -34.99 21.77
CA ARG A 677 65.44 -36.34 21.71
C ARG A 677 66.89 -36.20 22.13
N ASP A 678 67.11 -36.35 23.43
CA ASP A 678 68.14 -37.20 24.04
C ASP A 678 67.60 -37.70 25.39
#